data_AF-A0A6L3MJW9-F1
#
_entry.id   AF-A0A6L3MJW9-F1
#
_cell.length_a   1.000
_cell.length_b   1.000
_cell.length_c   1.000
_cell.angle_alpha   90.00
_cell.angle_beta   90.00
_cell.angle_gamma   90.00
#
_symmetry.space_group_name_H-M   'P 1'
#
loop_
_entity.id
_entity.type
_entity.pdbx_description
1 polymer ?
#
loop_
_entity_poly.entity_id
_entity_poly.type
_entity_poly.pdbx_seq_one_letter_code
_entity_poly.pdbx_strand_id
1 'polypeptide(L)'
;ARAESVKNHGLEIFVQCLYMVPFVGNAMSLYDVGVDIYRICSEPGGAKKVLGWSILAIDAIGVVPAAGNATRPARAVVKEVLLAFAKGAGAAVLVDLFWATAGGDVLAFMADLDAHLKQWRGDIVKGVREASQTVRRFVINPVSAAEQMGRIKKNSGFLSWVPSTEEIALHGIDQLLKLSGQRDAIVAWLDEFDRNTGPMLDAAFGDVAQAGSLLFMAAQITAEIKARRARKVPSHVTQAAPGTMLAPHRKRGEHRDSTQKGAQPSPLPAKDGCGCPPTASAKPVNYAMGDENLAQTDFMLDGIVPIVWTRRYRSSLAAYDASPLGARWSSPYHLSLEERDGALTFFDPDNRAVPLPPVGVGESVEVPAEQLVITRPDGRRIQLAYPDGSREDYERHGTVTHARYRLVSRQGRDGLGLSFSYNEAGELATLSDGAQNTIRLDYVDGRVSAIYRDGVPGLAREALARYTYSPEGDLTGHVDMLGFRRTYAYQQHLLTRYTDYNGHAANLAWDWPGQREGVPAPADAKCVRTWLGHDGQPVQDDTHFEYHREHWYTKVTDASGHATIHRYDHHNRIVLVEHADGSTEAFEWDAHNNLVGIRNALGQTQRFDYDAQGRVTAETDALGNTTRTEYDAHGLPIQVTAPDGRVAQTEYDRLGRPVSATDAAGRTTRYAWSGTGRLLSLTDPKGGVKRFRHDNAGRLVESTDCSGHATRYGYDERGHLSRVTDAEGHVTRYRCDARGQVTSVTHPDGVEEHFTWDGEGNLRTYRDGAGQVTEYAFNARRQPTWRKDAAGRQLTYAYDRQWRLATLTNENEAQTRFRYDPLGQLIEQTDFDGSTTRYRWDEAGRLAGSTEGEVETAYTRDPLGRLTRREIEGPGGRGRVHEHFYYDARGRLTTAQGHDSTVRLYYDDADNLIAEAQTHGPDMGAAYTAVTRHEYDALGNRIRTQLPNTRTIDWLRYGSGHVHGVLLDGQPLVDVERDKLHREIARRHRSFEQRREYDPAGRLQRMIVRRDAHALPTDWLAARQYRYDAAGRLTRIEDRARGATDYTYDPVGRLLKAV
;
A
#
# COMPACT_ATOMS: atom_id res chain seq x y z
N ALA A 1 21.41 -53.18 -46.29
CA ALA A 1 22.82 -53.44 -45.90
C ALA A 1 23.53 -52.09 -45.79
N ARG A 2 23.83 -51.66 -44.54
CA ARG A 2 25.17 -51.28 -44.01
C ARG A 2 25.79 -50.03 -44.67
N ALA A 3 26.28 -49.00 -43.98
CA ALA A 3 26.42 -48.66 -42.56
C ALA A 3 26.83 -47.16 -42.45
N GLU A 4 26.58 -46.58 -41.28
CA GLU A 4 27.32 -45.49 -40.60
C GLU A 4 27.51 -44.09 -41.25
N SER A 5 26.88 -43.09 -40.63
CA SER A 5 27.65 -42.08 -39.89
C SER A 5 26.82 -41.56 -38.71
N VAL A 6 27.26 -41.95 -37.52
CA VAL A 6 26.72 -41.57 -36.21
C VAL A 6 26.91 -40.07 -36.00
N LYS A 7 25.84 -39.28 -35.87
CA LYS A 7 25.93 -37.94 -35.28
C LYS A 7 25.72 -38.05 -33.77
N ASN A 8 26.86 -38.06 -33.09
CA ASN A 8 27.06 -38.40 -31.69
C ASN A 8 26.36 -37.37 -30.76
N HIS A 9 25.15 -37.68 -30.25
CA HIS A 9 24.37 -36.80 -29.34
C HIS A 9 25.13 -36.43 -28.06
N GLY A 10 26.09 -37.25 -27.63
CA GLY A 10 26.98 -36.90 -26.52
C GLY A 10 27.84 -35.66 -26.82
N LEU A 11 28.19 -35.43 -28.09
CA LEU A 11 28.99 -34.28 -28.54
C LEU A 11 28.16 -33.00 -28.51
N GLU A 12 26.88 -33.09 -28.89
CA GLU A 12 25.93 -31.97 -28.86
C GLU A 12 25.58 -31.55 -27.43
N ILE A 13 25.36 -32.52 -26.54
CA ILE A 13 25.12 -32.27 -25.11
C ILE A 13 26.39 -31.73 -24.45
N PHE A 14 27.57 -32.26 -24.78
CA PHE A 14 28.84 -31.76 -24.25
C PHE A 14 29.16 -30.34 -24.74
N VAL A 15 28.84 -30.02 -26.00
CA VAL A 15 28.91 -28.65 -26.55
C VAL A 15 27.91 -27.73 -25.85
N GLN A 16 26.69 -28.16 -25.56
CA GLN A 16 25.72 -27.40 -24.75
C GLN A 16 26.16 -27.22 -23.29
N CYS A 17 26.86 -28.19 -22.70
CA CYS A 17 27.46 -28.03 -21.37
C CYS A 17 28.62 -27.01 -21.38
N LEU A 18 29.38 -26.93 -22.48
CA LEU A 18 30.38 -25.88 -22.70
C LEU A 18 29.75 -24.48 -22.85
N TYR A 19 28.55 -24.36 -23.43
CA TYR A 19 27.79 -23.09 -23.52
C TYR A 19 27.46 -22.47 -22.14
N MET A 20 27.43 -23.28 -21.08
CA MET A 20 27.13 -22.82 -19.73
C MET A 20 28.36 -22.30 -18.95
N VAL A 21 29.57 -22.39 -19.54
CA VAL A 21 30.79 -21.87 -18.93
C VAL A 21 31.05 -20.43 -19.45
N PRO A 22 31.04 -19.39 -18.59
CA PRO A 22 30.85 -17.99 -19.01
C PRO A 22 31.82 -17.41 -20.05
N PHE A 23 33.02 -17.97 -20.20
CA PHE A 23 34.05 -17.50 -21.15
C PHE A 23 34.08 -18.29 -22.48
N VAL A 24 33.34 -19.40 -22.58
CA VAL A 24 33.20 -20.19 -23.81
C VAL A 24 32.12 -19.61 -24.73
N GLY A 25 31.16 -18.86 -24.19
CA GLY A 25 30.08 -18.23 -24.97
C GLY A 25 30.54 -17.22 -26.04
N ASN A 26 31.58 -16.43 -25.77
CA ASN A 26 32.18 -15.54 -26.78
C ASN A 26 32.96 -16.30 -27.86
N ALA A 27 33.46 -17.49 -27.53
CA ALA A 27 34.13 -18.37 -28.48
C ALA A 27 33.12 -19.10 -29.39
N MET A 28 31.88 -19.27 -28.92
CA MET A 28 30.83 -19.96 -29.65
C MET A 28 29.97 -19.05 -30.55
N SER A 29 29.96 -17.73 -30.36
CA SER A 29 29.41 -16.82 -31.40
C SER A 29 30.24 -16.84 -32.69
N LEU A 30 31.54 -17.07 -32.56
CA LEU A 30 32.47 -17.30 -33.67
C LEU A 30 32.27 -18.69 -34.31
N TYR A 31 31.82 -19.68 -33.53
CA TYR A 31 31.38 -20.99 -34.00
C TYR A 31 30.12 -20.89 -34.85
N ASP A 32 29.11 -20.13 -34.42
CA ASP A 32 27.86 -19.93 -35.15
C ASP A 32 28.12 -19.24 -36.50
N VAL A 33 28.96 -18.20 -36.52
CA VAL A 33 29.42 -17.54 -37.76
C VAL A 33 30.12 -18.54 -38.70
N GLY A 34 31.00 -19.41 -38.19
CA GLY A 34 31.68 -20.40 -39.01
C GLY A 34 30.78 -21.52 -39.54
N VAL A 35 29.78 -21.95 -38.76
CA VAL A 35 28.77 -22.96 -39.15
C VAL A 35 27.84 -22.42 -40.23
N ASP A 36 27.46 -21.15 -40.18
CA ASP A 36 26.60 -20.55 -41.19
C ASP A 36 27.33 -20.34 -42.52
N ILE A 37 28.62 -19.98 -42.50
CA ILE A 37 29.41 -19.95 -43.74
C ILE A 37 29.57 -21.37 -44.30
N TYR A 38 29.74 -22.38 -43.45
CA TYR A 38 29.84 -23.78 -43.88
C TYR A 38 28.57 -24.22 -44.60
N ARG A 39 27.40 -23.90 -44.03
CA ARG A 39 26.10 -24.18 -44.65
C ARG A 39 25.91 -23.46 -46.00
N ILE A 40 26.32 -22.20 -46.10
CA ILE A 40 26.21 -21.42 -47.35
C ILE A 40 27.11 -21.98 -48.47
N CYS A 41 28.31 -22.43 -48.13
CA CYS A 41 29.31 -22.92 -49.10
C CYS A 41 29.18 -24.41 -49.45
N SER A 42 28.63 -25.23 -48.54
CA SER A 42 28.51 -26.69 -48.73
C SER A 42 27.17 -27.12 -49.36
N GLU A 43 26.13 -26.29 -49.33
CA GLU A 43 24.86 -26.58 -50.01
C GLU A 43 24.87 -26.19 -51.50
N PRO A 44 24.44 -27.07 -52.42
CA PRO A 44 24.30 -26.74 -53.84
C PRO A 44 23.31 -25.59 -54.06
N GLY A 45 23.80 -24.46 -54.58
CA GLY A 45 22.99 -23.24 -54.77
C GLY A 45 22.83 -22.37 -53.51
N GLY A 46 23.46 -22.74 -52.39
CA GLY A 46 23.46 -21.98 -51.13
C GLY A 46 23.98 -20.54 -51.29
N ALA A 47 25.01 -20.36 -52.11
CA ALA A 47 25.55 -19.03 -52.45
C ALA A 47 24.55 -18.10 -53.18
N LYS A 48 23.44 -18.61 -53.72
CA LYS A 48 22.39 -17.79 -54.36
C LYS A 48 21.19 -17.52 -53.44
N LYS A 49 21.15 -18.11 -52.23
CA LYS A 49 20.10 -17.89 -51.24
C LYS A 49 20.46 -16.66 -50.39
N VAL A 50 19.94 -15.50 -50.77
CA VAL A 50 20.16 -14.20 -50.10
C VAL A 50 19.87 -14.24 -48.59
N LEU A 51 18.92 -15.08 -48.14
CA LEU A 51 18.58 -15.24 -46.74
C LEU A 51 19.70 -15.87 -45.90
N GLY A 52 20.49 -16.79 -46.48
CA GLY A 52 21.64 -17.40 -45.81
C GLY A 52 22.76 -16.38 -45.56
N TRP A 53 23.07 -15.57 -46.58
CA TRP A 53 24.01 -14.46 -46.45
C TRP A 53 23.54 -13.37 -45.47
N SER A 54 22.21 -13.17 -45.34
CA SER A 54 21.62 -12.21 -44.40
C SER A 54 21.76 -12.66 -42.95
N ILE A 55 21.60 -13.96 -42.67
CA ILE A 55 21.82 -14.55 -41.33
C ILE A 55 23.29 -14.46 -40.95
N LEU A 56 24.19 -14.85 -41.87
CA LEU A 56 25.64 -14.71 -41.68
C LEU A 56 26.07 -13.27 -41.35
N ALA A 57 25.51 -12.27 -42.04
CA ALA A 57 25.83 -10.87 -41.77
C ALA A 57 25.32 -10.40 -40.38
N ILE A 58 24.17 -10.92 -39.93
CA ILE A 58 23.61 -10.64 -38.60
C ILE A 58 24.50 -11.23 -37.50
N ASP A 59 24.98 -12.45 -37.70
CA ASP A 59 25.82 -13.15 -36.71
C ASP A 59 27.26 -12.63 -36.70
N ALA A 60 27.82 -12.25 -37.87
CA ALA A 60 29.13 -11.63 -37.99
C ALA A 60 29.22 -10.23 -37.32
N ILE A 61 28.13 -9.45 -37.32
CA ILE A 61 28.03 -8.17 -36.58
C ILE A 61 28.08 -8.41 -35.04
N GLY A 62 27.77 -9.62 -34.57
CA GLY A 62 27.88 -10.03 -33.17
C GLY A 62 29.30 -10.16 -32.63
N VAL A 63 30.30 -10.27 -33.52
CA VAL A 63 31.68 -10.66 -33.19
C VAL A 63 32.62 -9.47 -32.94
N VAL A 64 32.26 -8.26 -33.37
CA VAL A 64 33.15 -7.07 -33.28
C VAL A 64 33.28 -6.59 -31.82
N PRO A 65 34.49 -6.58 -31.19
CA PRO A 65 34.64 -6.29 -29.76
C PRO A 65 34.50 -4.81 -29.36
N ALA A 66 34.26 -3.88 -30.31
CA ALA A 66 34.55 -2.46 -30.12
C ALA A 66 33.39 -1.47 -30.36
N ALA A 67 32.12 -1.87 -30.17
CA ALA A 67 31.01 -0.90 -30.18
C ALA A 67 30.02 -1.17 -29.04
N GLY A 68 29.99 -0.27 -28.04
CA GLY A 68 29.02 -0.30 -26.94
C GLY A 68 27.57 0.00 -27.36
N ASN A 69 26.69 0.14 -26.36
CA ASN A 69 25.22 0.21 -26.44
C ASN A 69 24.56 1.27 -27.37
N ALA A 70 25.30 2.00 -28.19
CA ALA A 70 24.76 3.02 -29.11
C ALA A 70 24.22 2.46 -30.45
N THR A 71 24.29 1.16 -30.73
CA THR A 71 23.95 0.60 -32.06
C THR A 71 22.73 -0.33 -32.11
N ARG A 72 21.99 -0.55 -31.01
CA ARG A 72 20.75 -1.36 -31.04
C ARG A 72 19.65 -0.81 -31.97
N PRO A 73 19.41 0.51 -32.07
CA PRO A 73 18.47 1.05 -33.06
C PRO A 73 18.94 0.81 -34.50
N ALA A 74 20.24 0.98 -34.76
CA ALA A 74 20.83 0.72 -36.07
C ALA A 74 20.79 -0.78 -36.44
N ARG A 75 20.95 -1.70 -35.48
CA ARG A 75 20.85 -3.16 -35.69
C ARG A 75 19.44 -3.61 -36.05
N ALA A 76 18.41 -3.07 -35.41
CA ALA A 76 17.02 -3.38 -35.74
C ALA A 76 16.64 -2.85 -37.13
N VAL A 77 17.09 -1.63 -37.46
CA VAL A 77 16.88 -1.01 -38.77
C VAL A 77 17.62 -1.77 -39.88
N VAL A 78 18.90 -2.13 -39.68
CA VAL A 78 19.68 -2.94 -40.64
C VAL A 78 19.07 -4.34 -40.82
N LYS A 79 18.52 -4.94 -39.75
CA LYS A 79 17.82 -6.23 -39.81
C LYS A 79 16.52 -6.15 -40.62
N GLU A 80 15.69 -5.13 -40.40
CA GLU A 80 14.47 -4.87 -41.18
C GLU A 80 14.77 -4.59 -42.66
N VAL A 81 15.84 -3.82 -42.92
CA VAL A 81 16.37 -3.49 -44.25
C VAL A 81 16.84 -4.76 -44.98
N LEU A 82 17.67 -5.60 -44.36
CA LEU A 82 18.13 -6.85 -44.96
C LEU A 82 16.98 -7.84 -45.19
N LEU A 83 16.01 -7.92 -44.28
CA LEU A 83 14.81 -8.75 -44.42
C LEU A 83 13.87 -8.26 -45.52
N ALA A 84 13.74 -6.94 -45.72
CA ALA A 84 12.93 -6.37 -46.80
C ALA A 84 13.58 -6.59 -48.19
N PHE A 85 14.90 -6.48 -48.27
CA PHE A 85 15.68 -6.81 -49.48
C PHE A 85 15.57 -8.31 -49.82
N ALA A 86 15.73 -9.18 -48.83
CA ALA A 86 15.60 -10.64 -48.98
C ALA A 86 14.18 -11.08 -49.39
N LYS A 87 13.17 -10.24 -49.14
CA LYS A 87 11.77 -10.44 -49.57
C LYS A 87 11.45 -9.82 -50.95
N GLY A 88 12.46 -9.29 -51.66
CA GLY A 88 12.31 -8.81 -53.04
C GLY A 88 11.78 -7.38 -53.18
N ALA A 89 11.75 -6.58 -52.10
CA ALA A 89 11.38 -5.17 -52.20
C ALA A 89 12.53 -4.38 -52.87
N GLY A 90 12.20 -3.61 -53.91
CA GLY A 90 13.18 -2.85 -54.69
C GLY A 90 13.91 -1.78 -53.86
N ALA A 91 15.11 -1.38 -54.31
CA ALA A 91 16.00 -0.43 -53.63
C ALA A 91 15.32 0.88 -53.14
N ALA A 92 14.23 1.30 -53.81
CA ALA A 92 13.41 2.44 -53.44
C ALA A 92 12.78 2.36 -52.02
N VAL A 93 12.30 1.18 -51.59
CA VAL A 93 11.64 0.98 -50.28
C VAL A 93 12.65 1.07 -49.14
N LEU A 94 13.88 0.58 -49.38
CA LEU A 94 15.00 0.63 -48.43
C LEU A 94 15.43 2.06 -48.15
N VAL A 95 15.42 2.92 -49.18
CA VAL A 95 15.78 4.33 -49.08
C VAL A 95 14.75 5.13 -48.28
N ASP A 96 13.45 4.84 -48.43
CA ASP A 96 12.39 5.49 -47.63
C ASP A 96 12.47 5.14 -46.14
N LEU A 97 12.78 3.88 -45.81
CA LEU A 97 12.94 3.43 -44.42
C LEU A 97 14.18 4.05 -43.76
N PHE A 98 15.30 4.14 -44.50
CA PHE A 98 16.53 4.80 -44.04
C PHE A 98 16.37 6.31 -43.86
N TRP A 99 15.61 6.99 -44.74
CA TRP A 99 15.40 8.44 -44.65
C TRP A 99 14.48 8.84 -43.50
N ALA A 100 13.48 8.03 -43.19
CA ALA A 100 12.54 8.27 -42.09
C ALA A 100 13.17 8.13 -40.70
N THR A 101 14.28 7.40 -40.56
CA THR A 101 14.88 7.05 -39.27
C THR A 101 16.22 7.75 -38.99
N ALA A 102 17.02 8.11 -40.01
CA ALA A 102 18.41 8.53 -39.80
C ALA A 102 18.75 10.00 -40.03
N GLY A 103 17.80 10.88 -40.40
CA GLY A 103 18.02 12.34 -40.42
C GLY A 103 19.25 12.81 -41.22
N GLY A 104 19.12 12.99 -42.54
CA GLY A 104 20.00 13.85 -43.34
C GLY A 104 21.41 13.35 -43.74
N ASP A 105 22.09 12.51 -42.96
CA ASP A 105 23.54 12.21 -43.17
C ASP A 105 23.90 10.80 -43.67
N VAL A 106 22.92 10.08 -44.24
CA VAL A 106 23.08 8.70 -44.73
C VAL A 106 24.18 8.55 -45.80
N LEU A 107 24.48 9.60 -46.58
CA LEU A 107 25.51 9.57 -47.62
C LEU A 107 26.94 9.56 -47.08
N ALA A 108 27.20 10.18 -45.92
CA ALA A 108 28.51 10.14 -45.28
C ALA A 108 28.79 8.75 -44.70
N PHE A 109 27.80 8.15 -44.04
CA PHE A 109 27.88 6.79 -43.50
C PHE A 109 28.15 5.72 -44.57
N MET A 110 27.47 5.81 -45.73
CA MET A 110 27.65 4.84 -46.82
C MET A 110 29.03 4.95 -47.51
N ALA A 111 29.69 6.11 -47.44
CA ALA A 111 31.03 6.30 -47.99
C ALA A 111 32.12 5.60 -47.14
N ASP A 112 31.93 5.56 -45.82
CA ASP A 112 32.88 4.94 -44.87
C ASP A 112 32.65 3.44 -44.66
N LEU A 113 31.54 2.89 -45.16
CA LEU A 113 31.13 1.50 -44.93
C LEU A 113 32.09 0.47 -45.56
N ASP A 114 32.69 0.76 -46.73
CA ASP A 114 33.66 -0.14 -47.38
C ASP A 114 34.97 -0.27 -46.55
N ALA A 115 35.41 0.82 -45.92
CA ALA A 115 36.60 0.83 -45.06
C ALA A 115 36.36 0.03 -43.76
N HIS A 116 35.18 0.21 -43.14
CA HIS A 116 34.81 -0.52 -41.92
C HIS A 116 34.62 -2.02 -42.16
N LEU A 117 34.02 -2.43 -43.28
CA LEU A 117 33.83 -3.86 -43.60
C LEU A 117 35.18 -4.58 -43.80
N LYS A 118 36.20 -3.92 -44.36
CA LYS A 118 37.56 -4.46 -44.50
C LYS A 118 38.29 -4.58 -43.16
N GLN A 119 38.10 -3.62 -42.25
CA GLN A 119 38.67 -3.66 -40.91
C GLN A 119 38.03 -4.78 -40.05
N TRP A 120 36.71 -4.91 -40.09
CA TRP A 120 35.98 -5.94 -39.34
C TRP A 120 36.36 -7.36 -39.76
N ARG A 121 36.69 -7.60 -41.04
CA ARG A 121 37.20 -8.90 -41.50
C ARG A 121 38.44 -9.36 -40.72
N GLY A 122 39.40 -8.46 -40.49
CA GLY A 122 40.64 -8.80 -39.78
C GLY A 122 40.42 -9.14 -38.30
N ASP A 123 39.58 -8.34 -37.63
CA ASP A 123 39.28 -8.51 -36.20
C ASP A 123 38.44 -9.76 -35.93
N ILE A 124 37.49 -10.08 -36.81
CA ILE A 124 36.66 -11.30 -36.72
C ILE A 124 37.53 -12.55 -36.84
N VAL A 125 38.41 -12.62 -37.86
CA VAL A 125 39.30 -13.79 -38.06
C VAL A 125 40.24 -14.01 -36.88
N LYS A 126 40.77 -12.94 -36.30
CA LYS A 126 41.62 -13.00 -35.10
C LYS A 126 40.84 -13.50 -33.88
N GLY A 127 39.63 -12.98 -33.69
CA GLY A 127 38.72 -13.42 -32.63
C GLY A 127 38.39 -14.92 -32.72
N VAL A 128 38.08 -15.44 -33.92
CA VAL A 128 37.73 -16.87 -34.13
C VAL A 128 38.87 -17.77 -33.64
N ARG A 129 40.11 -17.39 -33.95
CA ARG A 129 41.29 -18.19 -33.66
C ARG A 129 41.65 -18.19 -32.16
N GLU A 130 41.52 -17.05 -31.48
CA GLU A 130 41.75 -16.94 -30.03
C GLU A 130 40.70 -17.70 -29.21
N ALA A 131 39.46 -17.69 -29.69
CA ALA A 131 38.34 -18.47 -29.18
C ALA A 131 38.59 -19.99 -29.29
N SER A 132 38.95 -20.48 -30.49
CA SER A 132 39.28 -21.89 -30.74
C SER A 132 40.37 -22.40 -29.77
N GLN A 133 41.45 -21.62 -29.58
CA GLN A 133 42.56 -21.98 -28.71
C GLN A 133 42.19 -22.03 -27.21
N THR A 134 41.21 -21.23 -26.78
CA THR A 134 40.73 -21.19 -25.38
C THR A 134 39.87 -22.41 -25.09
N VAL A 135 38.96 -22.75 -26.00
CA VAL A 135 38.13 -23.97 -25.91
C VAL A 135 39.01 -25.22 -25.93
N ARG A 136 40.04 -25.25 -26.78
CA ARG A 136 41.02 -26.34 -26.85
C ARG A 136 41.72 -26.60 -25.51
N ARG A 137 42.16 -25.55 -24.80
CA ARG A 137 42.82 -25.68 -23.48
C ARG A 137 41.88 -26.24 -22.41
N PHE A 138 40.63 -25.78 -22.39
CA PHE A 138 39.63 -26.23 -21.43
C PHE A 138 39.25 -27.70 -21.63
N VAL A 139 39.09 -28.15 -22.88
CA VAL A 139 38.75 -29.56 -23.22
C VAL A 139 39.88 -30.53 -22.84
N ILE A 140 41.15 -30.09 -22.85
CA ILE A 140 42.30 -30.91 -22.49
C ILE A 140 42.45 -31.09 -20.96
N ASN A 141 42.26 -30.03 -20.17
CA ASN A 141 42.31 -30.12 -18.70
C ASN A 141 41.42 -29.03 -18.04
N PRO A 142 40.14 -29.33 -17.74
CA PRO A 142 39.16 -28.34 -17.26
C PRO A 142 39.51 -27.74 -15.90
N VAL A 143 40.04 -28.55 -14.97
CA VAL A 143 40.34 -28.15 -13.58
C VAL A 143 41.58 -27.25 -13.53
N SER A 144 42.68 -27.66 -14.19
CA SER A 144 43.91 -26.86 -14.23
C SER A 144 43.72 -25.53 -14.96
N ALA A 145 42.88 -25.50 -16.01
CA ALA A 145 42.54 -24.26 -16.71
C ALA A 145 41.76 -23.29 -15.81
N ALA A 146 40.81 -23.77 -15.01
CA ALA A 146 40.02 -22.95 -14.08
C ALA A 146 40.85 -22.42 -12.89
N GLU A 147 41.83 -23.19 -12.42
CA GLU A 147 42.80 -22.76 -11.38
C GLU A 147 43.74 -21.67 -11.89
N GLN A 148 44.33 -21.83 -13.09
CA GLN A 148 45.20 -20.80 -13.69
C GLN A 148 44.46 -19.48 -13.97
N MET A 149 43.13 -19.54 -14.10
CA MET A 149 42.26 -18.37 -14.28
C MET A 149 41.73 -17.78 -12.95
N GLY A 150 42.12 -18.33 -11.80
CA GLY A 150 41.80 -17.80 -10.46
C GLY A 150 40.33 -17.91 -10.05
N ARG A 151 39.58 -18.89 -10.59
CA ARG A 151 38.12 -18.99 -10.45
C ARG A 151 37.64 -20.06 -9.46
N ILE A 152 38.54 -20.77 -8.79
CA ILE A 152 38.20 -21.69 -7.70
C ILE A 152 38.57 -21.02 -6.37
N LYS A 153 37.60 -20.87 -5.46
CA LYS A 153 37.86 -20.47 -4.07
C LYS A 153 37.78 -21.70 -3.17
N LYS A 154 38.87 -22.03 -2.47
CA LYS A 154 38.88 -23.13 -1.49
C LYS A 154 38.02 -22.75 -0.28
N ASN A 155 37.20 -23.70 0.19
CA ASN A 155 36.41 -23.52 1.41
C ASN A 155 37.32 -23.28 2.63
N SER A 156 37.06 -22.22 3.39
CA SER A 156 37.74 -21.95 4.68
C SER A 156 36.73 -21.95 5.83
N GLY A 157 37.07 -22.61 6.95
CA GLY A 157 36.21 -22.79 8.12
C GLY A 157 35.74 -24.24 8.35
N PHE A 158 34.64 -24.42 9.10
CA PHE A 158 34.11 -25.71 9.59
C PHE A 158 33.90 -26.80 8.51
N LEU A 159 33.85 -26.43 7.22
CA LEU A 159 33.62 -27.33 6.08
C LEU A 159 34.79 -27.41 5.07
N SER A 160 36.03 -27.09 5.47
CA SER A 160 37.19 -27.03 4.55
C SER A 160 37.60 -28.35 3.87
N TRP A 161 37.13 -29.49 4.37
CA TRP A 161 37.38 -30.84 3.82
C TRP A 161 36.35 -31.25 2.75
N VAL A 162 35.35 -30.40 2.50
CA VAL A 162 34.36 -30.60 1.44
C VAL A 162 34.79 -29.77 0.22
N PRO A 163 35.05 -30.39 -0.95
CA PRO A 163 35.41 -29.65 -2.16
C PRO A 163 34.31 -28.66 -2.54
N SER A 164 34.67 -27.52 -3.13
CA SER A 164 33.64 -26.52 -3.48
C SER A 164 32.71 -27.10 -4.55
N THR A 165 31.47 -26.62 -4.58
CA THR A 165 30.47 -27.06 -5.57
C THR A 165 30.99 -26.89 -7.01
N GLU A 166 31.84 -25.88 -7.26
CA GLU A 166 32.46 -25.63 -8.56
C GLU A 166 33.55 -26.66 -8.88
N GLU A 167 34.35 -27.06 -7.90
CA GLU A 167 35.42 -28.06 -8.05
C GLU A 167 34.85 -29.46 -8.34
N ILE A 168 33.75 -29.82 -7.66
CA ILE A 168 33.01 -31.08 -7.89
C ILE A 168 32.43 -31.14 -9.31
N ALA A 169 31.86 -30.03 -9.79
CA ALA A 169 31.29 -29.96 -11.14
C ALA A 169 32.37 -30.11 -12.23
N LEU A 170 33.53 -29.47 -12.07
CA LEU A 170 34.63 -29.53 -13.05
C LEU A 170 35.31 -30.91 -13.10
N HIS A 171 35.43 -31.60 -11.95
CA HIS A 171 35.86 -33.00 -11.94
C HIS A 171 34.86 -33.93 -12.63
N GLY A 172 33.56 -33.66 -12.51
CA GLY A 172 32.51 -34.35 -13.25
C GLY A 172 32.67 -34.19 -14.77
N ILE A 173 32.98 -32.98 -15.25
CA ILE A 173 33.19 -32.68 -16.67
C ILE A 173 34.45 -33.36 -17.23
N ASP A 174 35.58 -33.37 -16.49
CA ASP A 174 36.81 -34.06 -16.91
C ASP A 174 36.61 -35.59 -17.01
N GLN A 175 35.84 -36.18 -16.09
CA GLN A 175 35.48 -37.60 -16.16
C GLN A 175 34.54 -37.91 -17.33
N LEU A 176 33.57 -37.04 -17.61
CA LEU A 176 32.64 -37.18 -18.74
C LEU A 176 33.38 -37.15 -20.09
N LEU A 177 34.38 -36.26 -20.23
CA LEU A 177 35.26 -36.17 -21.41
C LEU A 177 36.13 -37.41 -21.61
N LYS A 178 36.66 -37.98 -20.52
CA LYS A 178 37.48 -39.19 -20.55
C LYS A 178 36.65 -40.43 -20.88
N LEU A 179 35.49 -40.58 -20.25
CA LEU A 179 34.62 -41.75 -20.41
C LEU A 179 33.88 -41.77 -21.76
N SER A 180 33.58 -40.60 -22.34
CA SER A 180 32.91 -40.50 -23.65
C SER A 180 33.86 -40.67 -24.85
N GLY A 181 35.18 -40.63 -24.65
CA GLY A 181 36.17 -40.68 -25.74
C GLY A 181 36.14 -39.48 -26.68
N GLN A 182 35.38 -38.43 -26.35
CA GLN A 182 35.13 -37.30 -27.26
C GLN A 182 36.22 -36.23 -27.25
N ARG A 183 37.17 -36.31 -26.31
CA ARG A 183 38.28 -35.35 -26.19
C ARG A 183 39.06 -35.20 -27.50
N ASP A 184 39.46 -36.31 -28.13
CA ASP A 184 40.27 -36.28 -29.35
C ASP A 184 39.46 -35.89 -30.59
N ALA A 185 38.17 -36.24 -30.63
CA ALA A 185 37.26 -35.87 -31.72
C ALA A 185 36.96 -34.37 -31.76
N ILE A 186 36.79 -33.72 -30.59
CA ILE A 186 36.57 -32.28 -30.50
C ILE A 186 37.83 -31.50 -30.89
N VAL A 187 39.01 -31.98 -30.49
CA VAL A 187 40.29 -31.35 -30.86
C VAL A 187 40.54 -31.46 -32.37
N ALA A 188 40.29 -32.62 -32.99
CA ALA A 188 40.43 -32.80 -34.43
C ALA A 188 39.43 -31.94 -35.24
N TRP A 189 38.20 -31.76 -34.74
CA TRP A 189 37.21 -30.87 -35.34
C TRP A 189 37.62 -29.40 -35.28
N LEU A 190 38.14 -28.93 -34.13
CA LEU A 190 38.66 -27.57 -33.98
C LEU A 190 39.83 -27.31 -34.95
N ASP A 191 40.71 -28.28 -35.15
CA ASP A 191 41.82 -28.19 -36.09
C ASP A 191 41.35 -28.11 -37.57
N GLU A 192 40.24 -28.74 -37.94
CA GLU A 192 39.60 -28.64 -39.27
C GLU A 192 38.91 -27.28 -39.48
N PHE A 193 38.21 -26.81 -38.46
CA PHE A 193 37.51 -25.53 -38.44
C PHE A 193 38.49 -24.36 -38.61
N ASP A 194 39.62 -24.38 -37.89
CA ASP A 194 40.66 -23.35 -38.00
C ASP A 194 41.33 -23.31 -39.39
N ARG A 195 41.38 -24.43 -40.12
CA ARG A 195 41.92 -24.50 -41.49
C ARG A 195 41.00 -23.87 -42.54
N ASN A 196 39.67 -24.00 -42.38
CA ASN A 196 38.69 -23.62 -43.41
C ASN A 196 38.05 -22.22 -43.19
N THR A 197 38.19 -21.62 -42.01
CA THR A 197 37.55 -20.34 -41.65
C THR A 197 37.98 -19.16 -42.55
N GLY A 198 39.26 -19.07 -42.92
CA GLY A 198 39.79 -17.95 -43.72
C GLY A 198 39.21 -17.87 -45.15
N PRO A 199 39.36 -18.91 -45.98
CA PRO A 199 38.83 -18.94 -47.35
C PRO A 199 37.31 -18.75 -47.44
N MET A 200 36.58 -19.17 -46.41
CA MET A 200 35.13 -19.11 -46.32
C MET A 200 34.61 -17.68 -46.07
N LEU A 201 35.25 -16.92 -45.17
CA LEU A 201 34.93 -15.51 -44.93
C LEU A 201 35.27 -14.62 -46.16
N ASP A 202 36.26 -15.01 -46.95
CA ASP A 202 36.69 -14.25 -48.13
C ASP A 202 35.66 -14.26 -49.26
N ALA A 203 34.96 -15.38 -49.42
CA ALA A 203 33.84 -15.50 -50.35
C ALA A 203 32.59 -14.69 -49.89
N ALA A 204 32.46 -14.42 -48.58
CA ALA A 204 31.30 -13.74 -48.00
C ALA A 204 31.32 -12.21 -48.14
N PHE A 205 32.49 -11.61 -47.93
CA PHE A 205 32.66 -10.16 -48.09
C PHE A 205 32.71 -9.74 -49.57
N GLY A 206 33.31 -10.57 -50.45
CA GLY A 206 33.24 -10.48 -51.92
C GLY A 206 33.65 -9.12 -52.54
N ASP A 207 33.17 -8.81 -53.75
CA ASP A 207 33.39 -7.51 -54.43
C ASP A 207 32.07 -6.85 -54.89
N VAL A 208 32.15 -5.59 -55.34
CA VAL A 208 31.00 -4.76 -55.73
C VAL A 208 30.32 -5.21 -57.04
N ALA A 209 30.97 -6.04 -57.86
CA ALA A 209 30.45 -6.58 -59.12
C ALA A 209 29.81 -7.98 -58.94
N GLN A 210 30.12 -8.68 -57.85
CA GLN A 210 29.58 -10.00 -57.53
C GLN A 210 28.18 -9.90 -56.90
N ALA A 211 27.15 -10.18 -57.71
CA ALA A 211 25.76 -10.19 -57.25
C ALA A 211 25.57 -11.16 -56.06
N GLY A 212 25.23 -10.61 -54.89
CA GLY A 212 25.03 -11.37 -53.64
C GLY A 212 26.09 -11.15 -52.57
N SER A 213 27.18 -10.41 -52.85
CA SER A 213 28.14 -10.00 -51.82
C SER A 213 27.64 -8.81 -50.99
N LEU A 214 28.18 -8.63 -49.79
CA LEU A 214 27.89 -7.47 -48.93
C LEU A 214 28.28 -6.15 -49.60
N LEU A 215 29.39 -6.13 -50.36
CA LEU A 215 29.86 -4.94 -51.07
C LEU A 215 29.01 -4.61 -52.31
N PHE A 216 28.44 -5.61 -53.00
CA PHE A 216 27.49 -5.40 -54.09
C PHE A 216 26.19 -4.75 -53.61
N MET A 217 25.64 -5.21 -52.47
CA MET A 217 24.40 -4.65 -51.90
C MET A 217 24.57 -3.18 -51.44
N ALA A 218 25.70 -2.84 -50.84
CA ALA A 218 26.00 -1.47 -50.40
C ALA A 218 26.05 -0.48 -51.59
N ALA A 219 26.56 -0.91 -52.74
CA ALA A 219 26.65 -0.08 -53.94
C ALA A 219 25.29 0.20 -54.61
N GLN A 220 24.37 -0.78 -54.60
CA GLN A 220 23.02 -0.61 -55.17
C GLN A 220 22.18 0.41 -54.41
N ILE A 221 22.27 0.42 -53.06
CA ILE A 221 21.57 1.39 -52.21
C ILE A 221 22.12 2.81 -52.44
N THR A 222 23.43 2.94 -52.63
CA THR A 222 24.09 4.24 -52.89
C THR A 222 23.67 4.86 -54.23
N ALA A 223 23.46 4.03 -55.26
CA ALA A 223 23.03 4.49 -56.59
C ALA A 223 21.59 5.06 -56.58
N GLU A 224 20.67 4.42 -55.87
CA GLU A 224 19.26 4.84 -55.77
C GLU A 224 19.09 6.17 -55.01
N ILE A 225 19.88 6.39 -53.96
CA ILE A 225 19.89 7.64 -53.18
C ILE A 225 20.32 8.84 -54.06
N LYS A 226 21.33 8.66 -54.92
CA LYS A 226 21.79 9.69 -55.85
C LYS A 226 20.72 10.02 -56.91
N ALA A 227 19.98 9.02 -57.38
CA ALA A 227 18.94 9.20 -58.41
C ALA A 227 17.73 10.02 -57.89
N ARG A 228 17.33 9.87 -56.63
CA ARG A 228 16.20 10.62 -56.04
C ARG A 228 16.51 12.10 -55.78
N ARG A 229 17.73 12.44 -55.37
CA ARG A 229 18.16 13.84 -55.15
C ARG A 229 18.13 14.68 -56.43
N ALA A 230 18.35 14.04 -57.58
CA ALA A 230 18.23 14.68 -58.89
C ALA A 230 16.79 14.98 -59.33
N ARG A 231 15.77 14.34 -58.72
CA ARG A 231 14.36 14.45 -59.15
C ARG A 231 13.49 15.43 -58.32
N LYS A 232 13.99 16.03 -57.22
CA LYS A 232 13.28 17.00 -56.34
C LYS A 232 11.79 16.67 -56.07
N VAL A 233 11.49 15.49 -55.53
CA VAL A 233 10.11 15.09 -55.12
C VAL A 233 9.96 15.22 -53.60
N PRO A 234 8.89 15.83 -53.04
CA PRO A 234 8.68 15.95 -51.58
C PRO A 234 8.09 14.67 -50.96
N SER A 235 8.38 14.42 -49.68
CA SER A 235 8.03 13.19 -48.95
C SER A 235 6.56 13.11 -48.53
N HIS A 236 6.01 11.89 -48.57
CA HIS A 236 4.64 11.57 -48.17
C HIS A 236 4.47 11.58 -46.64
N VAL A 237 3.97 12.69 -46.10
CA VAL A 237 3.01 12.69 -44.97
C VAL A 237 1.86 13.59 -45.39
N THR A 238 0.95 13.06 -46.20
CA THR A 238 -0.38 13.65 -46.47
C THR A 238 -1.11 12.74 -47.45
N GLN A 239 -2.12 12.02 -46.97
CA GLN A 239 -3.39 11.74 -47.66
C GLN A 239 -4.22 10.74 -46.82
N ALA A 240 -4.91 11.28 -45.81
CA ALA A 240 -6.24 10.80 -45.43
C ALA A 240 -7.22 11.93 -45.77
N ALA A 241 -8.37 11.56 -46.35
CA ALA A 241 -9.23 12.41 -47.16
C ALA A 241 -9.87 13.62 -46.43
N PRO A 242 -10.31 14.66 -47.16
CA PRO A 242 -10.51 16.02 -46.67
C PRO A 242 -11.95 16.30 -46.26
N GLY A 243 -12.11 16.97 -45.11
CA GLY A 243 -13.39 17.47 -44.62
C GLY A 243 -13.19 18.49 -43.49
N THR A 244 -12.70 19.67 -43.86
CA THR A 244 -12.64 20.91 -43.06
C THR A 244 -11.92 20.84 -41.70
N MET A 245 -10.59 20.80 -41.76
CA MET A 245 -9.79 21.55 -40.78
C MET A 245 -9.95 23.04 -41.10
N LEU A 246 -10.63 23.77 -40.22
CA LEU A 246 -10.38 25.20 -40.04
C LEU A 246 -9.28 25.34 -38.97
N ALA A 247 -8.23 26.07 -39.37
CA ALA A 247 -7.15 26.74 -38.63
C ALA A 247 -6.89 26.40 -37.13
N PRO A 248 -5.61 26.39 -36.70
CA PRO A 248 -5.21 25.99 -35.36
C PRO A 248 -5.71 26.99 -34.32
N HIS A 249 -6.76 26.64 -33.59
CA HIS A 249 -7.16 27.40 -32.42
C HIS A 249 -6.24 27.10 -31.25
N ARG A 250 -5.24 27.96 -31.12
CA ARG A 250 -4.74 28.39 -29.82
C ARG A 250 -5.92 29.05 -29.09
N LYS A 251 -6.53 28.34 -28.13
CA LYS A 251 -7.16 28.96 -26.95
C LYS A 251 -6.84 28.13 -25.71
N ARG A 252 -6.00 28.73 -24.86
CA ARG A 252 -6.02 28.52 -23.41
C ARG A 252 -7.36 29.11 -22.92
N GLY A 253 -8.13 28.33 -22.18
CA GLY A 253 -9.39 28.79 -21.60
C GLY A 253 -10.52 28.90 -22.62
N GLU A 254 -11.23 27.80 -22.86
CA GLU A 254 -12.65 27.88 -23.19
C GLU A 254 -13.38 26.92 -22.28
N HIS A 255 -14.26 27.50 -21.48
CA HIS A 255 -15.22 26.82 -20.64
C HIS A 255 -15.92 25.75 -21.46
N ARG A 256 -15.78 24.49 -21.04
CA ARG A 256 -16.90 23.57 -21.19
C ARG A 256 -18.04 24.22 -20.43
N ASP A 257 -18.92 24.89 -21.18
CA ASP A 257 -20.24 25.27 -20.71
C ASP A 257 -20.82 24.02 -20.07
N SER A 258 -20.86 24.00 -18.74
CA SER A 258 -21.65 23.02 -18.03
C SER A 258 -23.07 23.18 -18.56
N THR A 259 -23.74 22.07 -18.81
CA THR A 259 -25.15 21.96 -19.22
C THR A 259 -26.14 22.55 -18.18
N GLN A 260 -25.65 23.40 -17.27
CA GLN A 260 -26.33 23.96 -16.11
C GLN A 260 -26.49 25.49 -16.18
N LYS A 261 -26.26 26.11 -17.34
CA LYS A 261 -26.59 27.53 -17.57
C LYS A 261 -28.06 27.79 -17.23
N GLY A 262 -28.30 28.49 -16.11
CA GLY A 262 -29.63 28.89 -15.63
C GLY A 262 -30.14 28.18 -14.37
N ALA A 263 -29.48 27.12 -13.89
CA ALA A 263 -29.83 26.50 -12.60
C ALA A 263 -29.37 27.41 -11.44
N GLN A 264 -30.24 27.63 -10.46
CA GLN A 264 -29.88 28.36 -9.24
C GLN A 264 -28.97 27.48 -8.37
N PRO A 265 -27.81 27.99 -7.92
CA PRO A 265 -26.95 27.26 -7.00
C PRO A 265 -27.67 26.98 -5.67
N SER A 266 -27.49 25.77 -5.16
CA SER A 266 -27.85 25.42 -3.79
C SER A 266 -27.11 26.35 -2.82
N PRO A 267 -27.82 26.95 -1.85
CA PRO A 267 -27.19 27.68 -0.75
C PRO A 267 -26.54 26.74 0.26
N LEU A 268 -26.88 25.44 0.20
CA LEU A 268 -26.30 24.44 1.08
C LEU A 268 -25.04 23.83 0.47
N PRO A 269 -23.97 23.68 1.25
CA PRO A 269 -22.85 22.80 0.90
C PRO A 269 -23.35 21.37 0.71
N ALA A 270 -22.68 20.61 -0.15
CA ALA A 270 -22.93 19.19 -0.28
C ALA A 270 -22.69 18.47 1.07
N LYS A 271 -23.46 17.42 1.31
CA LYS A 271 -23.34 16.58 2.51
C LYS A 271 -22.02 15.79 2.45
N ASP A 272 -21.24 15.82 3.52
CA ASP A 272 -20.01 15.04 3.64
C ASP A 272 -20.33 13.61 4.15
N GLY A 273 -19.47 12.61 3.85
CA GLY A 273 -19.49 11.32 4.54
C GLY A 273 -20.41 10.20 4.01
N CYS A 274 -21.17 10.41 2.93
CA CYS A 274 -22.06 9.37 2.36
C CYS A 274 -21.38 8.42 1.33
N GLY A 275 -20.06 8.19 1.44
CA GLY A 275 -19.26 7.55 0.38
C GLY A 275 -18.93 8.48 -0.80
N CYS A 276 -19.26 9.77 -0.66
CA CYS A 276 -19.00 10.83 -1.61
C CYS A 276 -17.49 11.13 -1.76
N PRO A 277 -17.04 11.63 -2.92
CA PRO A 277 -15.74 12.27 -3.05
C PRO A 277 -15.65 13.43 -2.04
N PRO A 278 -14.53 13.60 -1.34
CA PRO A 278 -14.38 14.67 -0.37
C PRO A 278 -14.58 16.02 -1.06
N THR A 279 -15.56 16.79 -0.59
CA THR A 279 -15.84 18.13 -1.11
C THR A 279 -14.94 19.21 -0.50
N ALA A 280 -14.12 18.82 0.47
CA ALA A 280 -13.18 19.67 1.18
C ALA A 280 -11.72 19.36 0.82
N SER A 281 -10.87 20.38 1.01
CA SER A 281 -9.43 20.23 0.88
C SER A 281 -8.82 19.45 2.05
N ALA A 282 -7.55 19.07 1.92
CA ALA A 282 -6.78 18.50 3.04
C ALA A 282 -6.71 19.45 4.24
N LYS A 283 -7.00 20.73 4.02
CA LYS A 283 -7.23 21.77 5.04
C LYS A 283 -8.72 22.07 5.03
N PRO A 284 -9.33 22.45 6.16
CA PRO A 284 -10.80 22.48 6.33
C PRO A 284 -11.64 23.33 5.35
N VAL A 285 -11.12 23.86 4.25
CA VAL A 285 -11.82 24.63 3.21
C VAL A 285 -12.64 23.72 2.28
N ASN A 286 -13.93 24.01 2.10
CA ASN A 286 -14.79 23.38 1.10
C ASN A 286 -14.47 23.92 -0.31
N TYR A 287 -14.25 23.05 -1.29
CA TYR A 287 -13.86 23.47 -2.64
C TYR A 287 -14.99 24.15 -3.43
N ALA A 288 -16.26 23.81 -3.18
CA ALA A 288 -17.37 24.41 -3.90
C ALA A 288 -17.80 25.75 -3.29
N MET A 289 -17.83 25.82 -1.97
CA MET A 289 -18.36 26.95 -1.21
C MET A 289 -17.28 27.94 -0.78
N GLY A 290 -16.04 27.49 -0.61
CA GLY A 290 -14.91 28.28 -0.13
C GLY A 290 -14.95 28.60 1.36
N ASP A 291 -15.91 28.05 2.10
CA ASP A 291 -15.99 28.20 3.54
C ASP A 291 -15.06 27.23 4.26
N GLU A 292 -14.53 27.65 5.41
CA GLU A 292 -13.74 26.80 6.29
C GLU A 292 -14.67 26.01 7.22
N ASN A 293 -14.37 24.73 7.42
CA ASN A 293 -15.06 23.75 8.24
C ASN A 293 -14.05 23.05 9.17
N LEU A 294 -13.52 23.77 10.15
CA LEU A 294 -12.47 23.29 11.06
C LEU A 294 -13.09 22.53 12.25
N ALA A 295 -12.80 21.23 12.35
CA ALA A 295 -13.17 20.41 13.50
C ALA A 295 -11.97 20.21 14.45
N GLN A 296 -12.19 20.40 15.75
CA GLN A 296 -11.18 20.19 16.78
C GLN A 296 -11.78 19.47 17.99
N THR A 297 -11.23 18.29 18.29
CA THR A 297 -11.55 17.57 19.53
C THR A 297 -10.73 18.12 20.67
N ASP A 298 -11.41 18.46 21.76
CA ASP A 298 -10.80 19.03 22.95
C ASP A 298 -10.53 17.97 24.02
N PHE A 299 -11.46 17.04 24.21
CA PHE A 299 -11.31 15.89 25.09
C PHE A 299 -12.25 14.74 24.69
N MET A 300 -11.96 13.55 25.20
CA MET A 300 -12.78 12.34 25.04
C MET A 300 -12.91 11.65 26.40
N LEU A 301 -14.14 11.26 26.77
CA LEU A 301 -14.41 10.42 27.93
C LEU A 301 -14.97 9.08 27.45
N ASP A 302 -14.22 8.00 27.67
CA ASP A 302 -14.66 6.64 27.37
C ASP A 302 -15.76 6.18 28.35
N GLY A 303 -16.78 5.48 27.85
CA GLY A 303 -17.90 4.99 28.64
C GLY A 303 -18.79 4.04 27.85
N ILE A 304 -20.02 3.84 28.32
CA ILE A 304 -21.03 3.08 27.57
C ILE A 304 -21.32 3.78 26.24
N VAL A 305 -21.51 5.10 26.31
CA VAL A 305 -21.56 5.98 25.15
C VAL A 305 -20.46 7.01 25.34
N PRO A 306 -19.41 7.02 24.48
CA PRO A 306 -18.30 7.93 24.66
C PRO A 306 -18.74 9.38 24.47
N ILE A 307 -18.27 10.27 25.33
CA ILE A 307 -18.46 11.72 25.17
C ILE A 307 -17.23 12.26 24.46
N VAL A 308 -17.38 12.51 23.16
CA VAL A 308 -16.32 13.11 22.32
C VAL A 308 -16.64 14.59 22.15
N TRP A 309 -15.92 15.47 22.86
CA TRP A 309 -16.17 16.92 22.76
C TRP A 309 -15.40 17.52 21.59
N THR A 310 -16.06 17.54 20.44
CA THR A 310 -15.56 18.18 19.22
C THR A 310 -16.28 19.51 19.01
N ARG A 311 -15.50 20.57 18.82
CA ARG A 311 -16.00 21.86 18.35
C ARG A 311 -15.78 21.96 16.85
N ARG A 312 -16.73 22.56 16.15
CA ARG A 312 -16.67 22.76 14.71
C ARG A 312 -16.89 24.22 14.36
N TYR A 313 -15.90 24.84 13.75
CA TYR A 313 -16.00 26.17 13.19
C TYR A 313 -16.48 26.06 11.74
N ARG A 314 -17.48 26.85 11.36
CA ARG A 314 -17.91 26.96 9.97
C ARG A 314 -18.06 28.40 9.52
N SER A 315 -17.17 28.89 8.66
CA SER A 315 -17.14 30.32 8.30
C SER A 315 -18.42 30.80 7.62
N SER A 316 -19.19 29.93 6.94
CA SER A 316 -20.46 30.28 6.31
C SER A 316 -21.66 30.31 7.29
N LEU A 317 -21.50 29.86 8.53
CA LEU A 317 -22.60 29.76 9.50
C LEU A 317 -22.80 31.06 10.30
N ALA A 318 -23.10 32.18 9.62
CA ALA A 318 -23.32 33.48 10.26
C ALA A 318 -24.47 33.48 11.29
N ALA A 319 -25.43 32.56 11.16
CA ALA A 319 -26.50 32.36 12.16
C ALA A 319 -25.97 31.97 13.56
N TYR A 320 -24.71 31.53 13.65
CA TYR A 320 -24.04 31.13 14.90
C TYR A 320 -23.01 32.16 15.38
N ASP A 321 -23.05 33.42 14.91
CA ASP A 321 -22.18 34.49 15.45
C ASP A 321 -22.41 34.69 16.97
N ALA A 322 -23.64 34.42 17.46
CA ALA A 322 -23.98 34.45 18.88
C ALA A 322 -23.75 33.10 19.62
N SER A 323 -23.07 32.12 19.02
CA SER A 323 -22.91 30.78 19.61
C SER A 323 -22.19 30.78 20.96
N PRO A 324 -22.63 29.95 21.94
CA PRO A 324 -21.99 29.84 23.25
C PRO A 324 -20.53 29.35 23.19
N LEU A 325 -20.08 28.79 22.07
CA LEU A 325 -18.72 28.30 21.85
C LEU A 325 -17.82 29.31 21.12
N GLY A 326 -18.32 30.53 20.89
CA GLY A 326 -17.69 31.57 20.09
C GLY A 326 -18.33 31.67 18.71
N ALA A 327 -18.21 32.84 18.07
CA ALA A 327 -18.83 33.09 16.78
C ALA A 327 -18.50 31.99 15.76
N ARG A 328 -19.56 31.42 15.15
CA ARG A 328 -19.51 30.35 14.14
C ARG A 328 -18.92 29.01 14.58
N TRP A 329 -18.59 28.87 15.87
CA TRP A 329 -18.27 27.59 16.48
C TRP A 329 -19.55 26.88 16.93
N SER A 330 -19.58 25.56 16.80
CA SER A 330 -20.65 24.71 17.32
C SER A 330 -20.05 23.44 17.92
N SER A 331 -20.91 22.57 18.42
CA SER A 331 -20.57 21.20 18.78
C SER A 331 -21.78 20.31 18.48
N PRO A 332 -21.58 18.99 18.21
CA PRO A 332 -22.68 18.03 18.06
C PRO A 332 -23.65 17.96 19.25
N TYR A 333 -23.32 18.58 20.38
CA TYR A 333 -24.16 18.69 21.59
C TYR A 333 -24.96 20.00 21.67
N HIS A 334 -24.69 20.95 20.77
CA HIS A 334 -25.39 22.23 20.66
C HIS A 334 -26.25 22.31 19.38
N LEU A 335 -26.50 21.16 18.74
CA LEU A 335 -27.40 21.08 17.59
C LEU A 335 -28.79 21.58 17.99
N SER A 336 -29.45 22.21 17.04
CA SER A 336 -30.77 22.78 17.26
C SER A 336 -31.55 22.89 15.98
N LEU A 337 -32.86 23.05 16.13
CA LEU A 337 -33.74 23.45 15.05
C LEU A 337 -34.31 24.83 15.36
N GLU A 338 -34.44 25.68 14.36
CA GLU A 338 -35.12 26.97 14.47
C GLU A 338 -36.38 26.96 13.62
N GLU A 339 -37.48 27.43 14.19
CA GLU A 339 -38.76 27.57 13.51
C GLU A 339 -39.11 29.05 13.38
N ARG A 340 -39.25 29.50 12.13
CA ARG A 340 -39.60 30.87 11.76
C ARG A 340 -40.67 30.85 10.68
N ASP A 341 -41.77 31.55 10.91
CA ASP A 341 -42.90 31.65 9.97
C ASP A 341 -43.43 30.27 9.49
N GLY A 342 -43.35 29.25 10.35
CA GLY A 342 -43.76 27.87 10.07
C GLY A 342 -42.74 27.03 9.27
N ALA A 343 -41.61 27.63 8.87
CA ALA A 343 -40.49 26.92 8.25
C ALA A 343 -39.49 26.49 9.33
N LEU A 344 -39.02 25.25 9.23
CA LEU A 344 -38.09 24.65 10.17
C LEU A 344 -36.70 24.54 9.52
N THR A 345 -35.65 24.94 10.23
CA THR A 345 -34.26 24.83 9.80
C THR A 345 -33.49 24.02 10.82
N PHE A 346 -32.90 22.90 10.39
CA PHE A 346 -32.02 22.06 11.21
C PHE A 346 -30.57 22.46 11.01
N PHE A 347 -29.89 22.76 12.11
CA PHE A 347 -28.44 22.95 12.12
C PHE A 347 -27.79 21.61 12.39
N ASP A 348 -27.35 20.95 11.32
CA ASP A 348 -26.88 19.57 11.35
C ASP A 348 -25.46 19.44 11.95
N PRO A 349 -24.97 18.20 12.20
CA PRO A 349 -23.61 17.98 12.71
C PRO A 349 -22.49 18.53 11.83
N ASP A 350 -22.75 18.75 10.53
CA ASP A 350 -21.84 19.37 9.57
C ASP A 350 -21.94 20.89 9.54
N ASN A 351 -22.68 21.49 10.47
CA ASN A 351 -22.93 22.93 10.54
C ASN A 351 -23.64 23.49 9.31
N ARG A 352 -24.47 22.69 8.65
CA ARG A 352 -25.35 23.12 7.57
C ARG A 352 -26.68 23.61 8.14
N ALA A 353 -27.22 24.70 7.61
CA ALA A 353 -28.54 25.20 7.95
C ALA A 353 -29.61 24.57 7.05
N VAL A 354 -29.90 23.29 7.26
CA VAL A 354 -30.76 22.46 6.39
C VAL A 354 -32.23 22.86 6.55
N PRO A 355 -32.90 23.39 5.50
CA PRO A 355 -34.33 23.66 5.55
C PRO A 355 -35.09 22.33 5.50
N LEU A 356 -36.01 22.15 6.44
CA LEU A 356 -36.85 20.95 6.56
C LEU A 356 -38.27 21.25 6.07
N PRO A 357 -38.99 20.23 5.55
CA PRO A 357 -40.37 20.40 5.12
C PRO A 357 -41.28 20.76 6.31
N PRO A 358 -42.43 21.42 6.07
CA PRO A 358 -43.44 21.62 7.10
C PRO A 358 -43.93 20.28 7.66
N VAL A 359 -44.04 20.18 8.98
CA VAL A 359 -44.54 18.98 9.70
C VAL A 359 -45.57 19.43 10.73
N GLY A 360 -46.82 18.99 10.56
CA GLY A 360 -47.91 19.24 11.51
C GLY A 360 -47.77 18.44 12.80
N VAL A 361 -48.50 18.83 13.84
CA VAL A 361 -48.53 18.09 15.11
C VAL A 361 -49.15 16.70 14.90
N GLY A 362 -48.44 15.66 15.32
CA GLY A 362 -48.79 14.26 15.12
C GLY A 362 -48.31 13.68 13.79
N GLU A 363 -47.66 14.46 12.93
CA GLU A 363 -47.21 14.04 11.61
C GLU A 363 -45.73 13.63 11.60
N SER A 364 -45.39 12.78 10.63
CA SER A 364 -44.03 12.38 10.28
C SER A 364 -43.81 12.59 8.78
N VAL A 365 -42.67 13.16 8.41
CA VAL A 365 -42.28 13.40 7.02
C VAL A 365 -40.88 12.86 6.79
N GLU A 366 -40.71 12.05 5.75
CA GLU A 366 -39.41 11.57 5.31
C GLU A 366 -38.69 12.67 4.51
N VAL A 367 -37.38 12.81 4.74
CA VAL A 367 -36.50 13.75 4.03
C VAL A 367 -35.40 12.93 3.35
N PRO A 368 -35.68 12.30 2.18
CA PRO A 368 -34.76 11.35 1.56
C PRO A 368 -33.36 11.90 1.28
N ALA A 369 -33.28 13.15 0.82
CA ALA A 369 -32.01 13.82 0.52
C ALA A 369 -31.09 13.98 1.75
N GLU A 370 -31.68 14.00 2.95
CA GLU A 370 -30.95 14.10 4.22
C GLU A 370 -30.86 12.76 4.96
N GLN A 371 -31.52 11.72 4.45
CA GLN A 371 -31.63 10.39 5.04
C GLN A 371 -32.12 10.45 6.49
N LEU A 372 -33.24 11.12 6.71
CA LEU A 372 -33.87 11.20 8.03
C LEU A 372 -35.40 11.25 7.90
N VAL A 373 -36.08 10.88 8.98
CA VAL A 373 -37.51 11.11 9.16
C VAL A 373 -37.67 12.12 10.29
N ILE A 374 -38.37 13.21 10.01
CA ILE A 374 -38.76 14.18 11.03
C ILE A 374 -40.17 13.87 11.51
N THR A 375 -40.38 13.88 12.82
CA THR A 375 -41.68 13.73 13.47
C THR A 375 -41.93 14.90 14.40
N ARG A 376 -43.15 15.42 14.45
CA ARG A 376 -43.57 16.42 15.45
C ARG A 376 -44.63 15.80 16.39
N PRO A 377 -44.25 15.12 17.48
CA PRO A 377 -45.20 14.42 18.35
C PRO A 377 -46.24 15.35 19.00
N ASP A 378 -45.85 16.57 19.36
CA ASP A 378 -46.69 17.57 20.00
C ASP A 378 -46.17 19.00 19.71
N GLY A 379 -46.81 20.02 20.30
CA GLY A 379 -46.41 21.42 20.10
C GLY A 379 -45.10 21.85 20.79
N ARG A 380 -44.41 20.94 21.50
CA ARG A 380 -43.16 21.20 22.21
C ARG A 380 -41.99 20.35 21.74
N ARG A 381 -42.22 19.24 21.04
CA ARG A 381 -41.17 18.27 20.68
C ARG A 381 -41.04 18.06 19.18
N ILE A 382 -39.81 17.85 18.74
CA ILE A 382 -39.45 17.37 17.41
C ILE A 382 -38.53 16.17 17.59
N GLN A 383 -38.73 15.12 16.79
CA GLN A 383 -37.86 13.95 16.77
C GLN A 383 -37.28 13.78 15.37
N LEU A 384 -35.97 13.54 15.30
CA LEU A 384 -35.28 13.11 14.08
C LEU A 384 -34.91 11.63 14.24
N ALA A 385 -35.30 10.81 13.28
CA ALA A 385 -34.94 9.38 13.24
C ALA A 385 -34.12 9.09 11.97
N TYR A 386 -33.08 8.28 12.11
CA TYR A 386 -32.14 7.97 11.03
C TYR A 386 -32.26 6.50 10.59
N PRO A 387 -31.86 6.15 9.35
CA PRO A 387 -31.91 4.78 8.82
C PRO A 387 -31.16 3.73 9.65
N ASP A 388 -30.12 4.15 10.39
CA ASP A 388 -29.38 3.28 11.31
C ASP A 388 -30.17 2.93 12.59
N GLY A 389 -31.36 3.52 12.77
CA GLY A 389 -32.25 3.32 13.92
C GLY A 389 -31.90 4.20 15.11
N SER A 390 -30.91 5.09 14.98
CA SER A 390 -30.65 6.14 15.96
C SER A 390 -31.74 7.21 15.88
N ARG A 391 -31.96 7.88 17.02
CA ARG A 391 -32.94 8.96 17.16
C ARG A 391 -32.39 10.11 17.98
N GLU A 392 -32.88 11.29 17.68
CA GLU A 392 -32.63 12.52 18.40
C GLU A 392 -33.94 13.18 18.79
N ASP A 393 -34.10 13.50 20.06
CA ASP A 393 -35.25 14.20 20.58
C ASP A 393 -34.87 15.65 20.87
N TYR A 394 -35.70 16.56 20.39
CA TYR A 394 -35.55 18.00 20.57
C TYR A 394 -36.76 18.57 21.29
N GLU A 395 -36.52 19.45 22.27
CA GLU A 395 -37.57 20.16 22.99
C GLU A 395 -37.48 21.67 22.74
N ARG A 396 -38.64 22.32 22.68
CA ARG A 396 -38.77 23.76 22.51
C ARG A 396 -38.30 24.55 23.74
N HIS A 397 -37.33 25.43 23.53
CA HIS A 397 -36.86 26.44 24.48
C HIS A 397 -37.07 27.85 23.88
N GLY A 398 -37.63 28.80 24.65
CA GLY A 398 -37.86 30.20 24.23
C GLY A 398 -39.33 30.62 24.06
N THR A 399 -39.56 31.80 23.49
CA THR A 399 -40.88 32.48 23.38
C THR A 399 -41.68 32.11 22.11
N VAL A 400 -42.85 32.72 21.89
CA VAL A 400 -43.84 32.33 20.86
C VAL A 400 -43.47 32.76 19.43
N THR A 401 -42.70 33.82 19.23
CA THR A 401 -42.44 34.41 17.90
C THR A 401 -41.19 33.90 17.18
N HIS A 402 -40.29 33.21 17.89
CA HIS A 402 -39.14 32.51 17.32
C HIS A 402 -38.82 31.32 18.22
N ALA A 403 -39.12 30.11 17.75
CA ALA A 403 -38.98 28.90 18.56
C ALA A 403 -37.66 28.18 18.20
N ARG A 404 -36.84 27.90 19.21
CA ARG A 404 -35.63 27.08 19.06
C ARG A 404 -35.83 25.76 19.78
N TYR A 405 -35.62 24.67 19.07
CA TYR A 405 -35.67 23.31 19.61
C TYR A 405 -34.25 22.85 19.90
N ARG A 406 -34.00 22.43 21.14
CA ARG A 406 -32.68 22.03 21.67
C ARG A 406 -32.63 20.52 21.85
N LEU A 407 -31.49 19.91 21.56
CA LEU A 407 -31.28 18.47 21.69
C LEU A 407 -31.35 18.03 23.16
N VAL A 408 -32.37 17.26 23.53
CA VAL A 408 -32.55 16.75 24.92
C VAL A 408 -32.12 15.29 25.08
N SER A 409 -32.09 14.54 23.98
CA SER A 409 -31.72 13.12 23.98
C SER A 409 -31.16 12.73 22.60
N ARG A 410 -30.08 11.94 22.58
CA ARG A 410 -29.61 11.21 21.40
C ARG A 410 -29.43 9.76 21.78
N GLN A 411 -30.08 8.85 21.09
CA GLN A 411 -30.08 7.43 21.40
C GLN A 411 -29.80 6.58 20.17
N GLY A 412 -28.97 5.57 20.32
CA GLY A 412 -28.83 4.51 19.34
C GLY A 412 -30.05 3.60 19.31
N ARG A 413 -30.08 2.70 18.33
CA ARG A 413 -31.11 1.65 18.22
C ARG A 413 -31.18 0.76 19.46
N ASP A 414 -30.04 0.55 20.09
CA ASP A 414 -29.90 -0.23 21.33
C ASP A 414 -30.49 0.46 22.57
N GLY A 415 -30.95 1.71 22.43
CA GLY A 415 -31.50 2.54 23.50
C GLY A 415 -30.43 3.18 24.39
N LEU A 416 -29.14 2.93 24.13
CA LEU A 416 -28.04 3.62 24.78
C LEU A 416 -27.88 5.00 24.15
N GLY A 417 -27.53 6.00 24.95
CA GLY A 417 -27.48 7.35 24.43
C GLY A 417 -26.94 8.38 25.41
N LEU A 418 -26.98 9.63 24.96
CA LEU A 418 -26.66 10.79 25.77
C LEU A 418 -27.94 11.53 26.14
N SER A 419 -27.99 12.00 27.38
CA SER A 419 -29.06 12.87 27.89
C SER A 419 -28.49 14.24 28.20
N PHE A 420 -29.32 15.27 28.00
CA PHE A 420 -28.92 16.67 28.06
C PHE A 420 -29.88 17.42 28.99
N SER A 421 -29.34 18.27 29.86
CA SER A 421 -30.15 19.15 30.72
C SER A 421 -29.79 20.61 30.49
N TYR A 422 -30.77 21.49 30.66
CA TYR A 422 -30.63 22.92 30.40
C TYR A 422 -30.97 23.73 31.65
N ASN A 423 -30.26 24.85 31.86
CA ASN A 423 -30.56 25.79 32.95
C ASN A 423 -31.75 26.70 32.61
N GLU A 424 -32.14 27.58 33.55
CA GLU A 424 -33.24 28.54 33.35
C GLU A 424 -32.99 29.53 32.20
N ALA A 425 -31.73 29.81 31.88
CA ALA A 425 -31.33 30.64 30.73
C ALA A 425 -31.38 29.88 29.39
N GLY A 426 -31.69 28.58 29.41
CA GLY A 426 -31.74 27.72 28.22
C GLY A 426 -30.36 27.29 27.69
N GLU A 427 -29.33 27.35 28.53
CA GLU A 427 -27.95 26.92 28.24
C GLU A 427 -27.75 25.46 28.65
N LEU A 428 -26.92 24.71 27.92
CA LEU A 428 -26.64 23.30 28.20
C LEU A 428 -25.88 23.18 29.52
N ALA A 429 -26.54 22.74 30.58
CA ALA A 429 -25.97 22.66 31.92
C ALA A 429 -25.18 21.36 32.13
N THR A 430 -25.77 20.22 31.78
CA THR A 430 -25.14 18.90 31.95
C THR A 430 -25.39 17.99 30.76
N LEU A 431 -24.44 17.09 30.52
CA LEU A 431 -24.54 16.00 29.56
C LEU A 431 -24.10 14.70 30.24
N SER A 432 -24.86 13.62 30.06
CA SER A 432 -24.59 12.34 30.72
C SER A 432 -24.82 11.14 29.80
N ASP A 433 -23.96 10.13 29.91
CA ASP A 433 -24.12 8.81 29.27
C ASP A 433 -25.08 7.87 30.02
N GLY A 434 -25.70 8.35 31.10
CA GLY A 434 -26.59 7.56 31.95
C GLY A 434 -25.86 6.50 32.79
N ALA A 435 -24.52 6.51 32.81
CA ALA A 435 -23.69 5.58 33.54
C ALA A 435 -22.60 6.32 34.36
N GLN A 436 -21.33 6.25 33.97
CA GLN A 436 -20.22 6.83 34.73
C GLN A 436 -19.87 8.25 34.30
N ASN A 437 -20.13 8.62 33.05
CA ASN A 437 -19.68 9.90 32.51
C ASN A 437 -20.78 10.94 32.56
N THR A 438 -20.55 11.98 33.35
CA THR A 438 -21.32 13.22 33.29
C THR A 438 -20.35 14.38 33.17
N ILE A 439 -20.69 15.35 32.35
CA ILE A 439 -19.98 16.63 32.27
C ILE A 439 -20.92 17.77 32.62
N ARG A 440 -20.34 18.82 33.20
CA ARG A 440 -21.03 20.07 33.55
C ARG A 440 -20.33 21.23 32.85
N LEU A 441 -21.11 22.14 32.30
CA LEU A 441 -20.62 23.32 31.59
C LEU A 441 -20.87 24.56 32.45
N ASP A 442 -19.86 25.42 32.52
CA ASP A 442 -19.96 26.73 33.19
C ASP A 442 -19.96 27.84 32.15
N TYR A 443 -20.88 28.80 32.32
CA TYR A 443 -21.06 29.93 31.42
C TYR A 443 -20.64 31.25 32.09
N VAL A 444 -20.06 32.14 31.29
CA VAL A 444 -19.82 33.55 31.62
C VAL A 444 -20.34 34.36 30.44
N ASP A 445 -21.25 35.31 30.68
CA ASP A 445 -21.86 36.17 29.65
C ASP A 445 -22.44 35.39 28.44
N GLY A 446 -23.10 34.25 28.70
CA GLY A 446 -23.70 33.43 27.63
C GLY A 446 -22.70 32.58 26.83
N ARG A 447 -21.45 32.49 27.27
CA ARG A 447 -20.37 31.72 26.62
C ARG A 447 -19.82 30.64 27.54
N VAL A 448 -19.54 29.45 27.01
CA VAL A 448 -18.94 28.35 27.78
C VAL A 448 -17.53 28.74 28.20
N SER A 449 -17.30 28.95 29.48
CA SER A 449 -16.00 29.31 30.06
C SER A 449 -15.16 28.08 30.39
N ALA A 450 -15.79 27.00 30.86
CA ALA A 450 -15.12 25.76 31.23
C ALA A 450 -16.09 24.57 31.20
N ILE A 451 -15.53 23.39 30.97
CA ILE A 451 -16.24 22.12 31.04
C ILE A 451 -15.55 21.25 32.08
N TYR A 452 -16.32 20.70 33.01
CA TYR A 452 -15.83 19.88 34.11
C TYR A 452 -16.36 18.46 34.01
N ARG A 453 -15.55 17.51 34.45
CA ARG A 453 -16.04 16.18 34.80
C ARG A 453 -16.94 16.31 36.03
N ASP A 454 -18.07 15.64 36.00
CA ASP A 454 -19.03 15.58 37.11
C ASP A 454 -19.38 14.12 37.45
N GLY A 455 -19.85 13.88 38.67
CA GLY A 455 -20.30 12.56 39.12
C GLY A 455 -19.21 11.56 39.51
N VAL A 456 -17.92 11.89 39.35
CA VAL A 456 -16.80 11.03 39.81
C VAL A 456 -16.18 11.58 41.10
N PRO A 457 -16.29 10.86 42.24
CA PRO A 457 -15.68 11.27 43.50
C PRO A 457 -14.18 11.54 43.34
N GLY A 458 -13.68 12.64 43.91
CA GLY A 458 -12.28 13.03 43.79
C GLY A 458 -11.92 13.80 42.50
N LEU A 459 -12.76 13.75 41.46
CA LEU A 459 -12.50 14.38 40.15
C LEU A 459 -13.52 15.44 39.73
N ALA A 460 -14.54 15.74 40.55
CA ALA A 460 -15.62 16.68 40.22
C ALA A 460 -15.19 18.15 39.93
N ARG A 461 -13.91 18.49 40.12
CA ARG A 461 -13.31 19.81 39.80
C ARG A 461 -12.27 19.75 38.69
N GLU A 462 -12.07 18.59 38.08
CA GLU A 462 -11.19 18.42 36.92
C GLU A 462 -11.82 19.15 35.72
N ALA A 463 -11.19 20.24 35.30
CA ALA A 463 -11.56 20.93 34.07
C ALA A 463 -11.03 20.13 32.88
N LEU A 464 -11.95 19.70 32.02
CA LEU A 464 -11.65 18.98 30.78
C LEU A 464 -11.24 19.94 29.67
N ALA A 465 -11.85 21.13 29.65
CA ALA A 465 -11.54 22.21 28.73
C ALA A 465 -11.85 23.57 29.36
N ARG A 466 -11.09 24.60 28.97
CA ARG A 466 -11.36 26.02 29.31
C ARG A 466 -11.24 26.89 28.07
N TYR A 467 -12.12 27.88 27.95
CA TYR A 467 -12.20 28.73 26.77
C TYR A 467 -12.09 30.21 27.13
N THR A 468 -11.50 30.99 26.24
CA THR A 468 -11.42 32.45 26.34
C THR A 468 -11.97 33.09 25.07
N TYR A 469 -12.61 34.25 25.22
CA TYR A 469 -13.29 34.94 24.12
C TYR A 469 -12.84 36.40 24.01
N SER A 470 -12.97 36.98 22.82
CA SER A 470 -12.87 38.44 22.61
C SER A 470 -14.18 39.14 23.02
N PRO A 471 -14.19 40.48 23.16
CA PRO A 471 -15.41 41.25 23.38
C PRO A 471 -16.47 41.08 22.28
N GLU A 472 -16.04 40.81 21.05
CA GLU A 472 -16.91 40.54 19.89
C GLU A 472 -17.48 39.11 19.92
N GLY A 473 -17.06 38.28 20.88
CA GLY A 473 -17.54 36.92 21.06
C GLY A 473 -16.79 35.88 20.24
N ASP A 474 -15.62 36.20 19.68
CA ASP A 474 -14.73 35.24 19.00
C ASP A 474 -13.98 34.39 20.02
N LEU A 475 -13.86 33.08 19.79
CA LEU A 475 -13.06 32.20 20.64
C LEU A 475 -11.56 32.45 20.40
N THR A 476 -10.86 33.06 21.35
CA THR A 476 -9.44 33.41 21.24
C THR A 476 -8.48 32.38 21.84
N GLY A 477 -8.98 31.46 22.66
CA GLY A 477 -8.14 30.46 23.31
C GLY A 477 -8.89 29.25 23.83
N HIS A 478 -8.19 28.11 23.83
CA HIS A 478 -8.64 26.87 24.43
C HIS A 478 -7.48 26.24 25.22
N VAL A 479 -7.74 25.79 26.46
CA VAL A 479 -6.78 25.08 27.31
C VAL A 479 -7.34 23.70 27.66
N ASP A 480 -6.54 22.66 27.43
CA ASP A 480 -6.91 21.28 27.74
C ASP A 480 -6.71 20.92 29.23
N MET A 481 -7.06 19.68 29.59
CA MET A 481 -6.95 19.16 30.95
C MET A 481 -5.51 19.05 31.49
N LEU A 482 -4.48 19.10 30.63
CA LEU A 482 -3.07 19.11 31.04
C LEU A 482 -2.46 20.52 31.00
N GLY A 483 -3.23 21.54 30.60
CA GLY A 483 -2.79 22.92 30.52
C GLY A 483 -2.18 23.32 29.17
N PHE A 484 -2.20 22.45 28.16
CA PHE A 484 -1.77 22.81 26.81
C PHE A 484 -2.78 23.75 26.15
N ARG A 485 -2.29 24.70 25.34
CA ARG A 485 -3.11 25.79 24.80
C ARG A 485 -3.13 25.84 23.27
N ARG A 486 -4.32 26.04 22.70
CA ARG A 486 -4.53 26.53 21.33
C ARG A 486 -4.92 28.00 21.36
N THR A 487 -4.47 28.78 20.39
CA THR A 487 -4.88 30.18 20.19
C THR A 487 -5.49 30.38 18.82
N TYR A 488 -6.34 31.40 18.70
CA TYR A 488 -7.07 31.71 17.48
C TYR A 488 -7.12 33.23 17.29
N ALA A 489 -7.07 33.68 16.04
CA ALA A 489 -7.23 35.07 15.65
C ALA A 489 -8.23 35.18 14.50
N TYR A 490 -8.95 36.30 14.45
CA TYR A 490 -10.06 36.50 13.54
C TYR A 490 -10.02 37.87 12.89
N GLN A 491 -10.74 37.99 11.79
CA GLN A 491 -11.20 39.23 11.22
C GLN A 491 -12.71 39.11 10.99
N GLN A 492 -13.52 39.84 11.76
CA GLN A 492 -14.99 39.89 11.57
C GLN A 492 -15.63 38.50 11.60
N HIS A 493 -15.25 37.70 12.60
CA HIS A 493 -15.62 36.30 12.81
C HIS A 493 -15.04 35.29 11.79
N LEU A 494 -14.24 35.72 10.80
CA LEU A 494 -13.46 34.84 9.92
C LEU A 494 -12.13 34.48 10.58
N LEU A 495 -11.86 33.18 10.75
CA LEU A 495 -10.62 32.69 11.35
C LEU A 495 -9.43 33.00 10.42
N THR A 496 -8.48 33.81 10.86
CA THR A 496 -7.29 34.17 10.09
C THR A 496 -6.07 33.38 10.53
N ARG A 497 -6.08 32.85 11.76
CA ARG A 497 -5.01 32.04 12.33
C ARG A 497 -5.50 31.15 13.45
N TYR A 498 -4.98 29.93 13.54
CA TYR A 498 -5.12 29.07 14.72
C TYR A 498 -3.84 28.27 14.97
N THR A 499 -3.61 27.84 16.22
CA THR A 499 -2.48 26.98 16.58
C THR A 499 -2.91 25.58 17.01
N ASP A 500 -2.00 24.63 16.86
CA ASP A 500 -2.01 23.38 17.62
C ASP A 500 -1.55 23.61 19.09
N TYR A 501 -1.55 22.58 19.92
CA TYR A 501 -1.12 22.61 21.32
C TYR A 501 0.39 22.79 21.52
N ASN A 502 1.17 22.57 20.47
CA ASN A 502 2.62 22.80 20.43
C ASN A 502 2.95 24.23 19.93
N GLY A 503 1.93 25.02 19.58
CA GLY A 503 2.07 26.39 19.10
C GLY A 503 2.29 26.52 17.59
N HIS A 504 2.29 25.43 16.81
CA HIS A 504 2.40 25.52 15.36
C HIS A 504 1.17 26.18 14.76
N ALA A 505 1.36 27.20 13.93
CA ALA A 505 0.26 27.99 13.38
C ALA A 505 -0.16 27.58 11.96
N ALA A 506 -1.46 27.47 11.77
CA ALA A 506 -2.14 27.51 10.48
C ALA A 506 -2.75 28.90 10.28
N ASN A 507 -2.67 29.41 9.05
CA ASN A 507 -3.12 30.74 8.69
C ASN A 507 -4.02 30.68 7.46
N LEU A 508 -4.94 31.64 7.38
CA LEU A 508 -5.94 31.75 6.33
C LEU A 508 -6.04 33.19 5.85
N ALA A 509 -6.28 33.35 4.55
CA ALA A 509 -6.66 34.62 3.95
C ALA A 509 -8.04 34.50 3.30
N TRP A 510 -8.80 35.59 3.37
CA TRP A 510 -10.20 35.63 2.97
C TRP A 510 -10.45 36.73 1.94
N ASP A 511 -11.44 36.51 1.08
CA ASP A 511 -11.99 37.49 0.15
C ASP A 511 -13.52 37.45 0.21
N TRP A 512 -14.15 38.63 0.18
CA TRP A 512 -15.61 38.76 0.11
C TRP A 512 -16.07 40.13 -0.39
N PRO A 513 -17.23 40.22 -1.06
CA PRO A 513 -17.76 41.49 -1.55
C PRO A 513 -18.15 42.45 -0.41
N GLY A 514 -17.86 43.75 -0.58
CA GLY A 514 -18.41 44.80 0.27
C GLY A 514 -17.80 44.89 1.68
N GLN A 515 -16.53 44.55 1.84
CA GLN A 515 -15.78 44.66 3.09
C GLN A 515 -15.90 46.06 3.72
N ARG A 516 -16.38 46.10 4.97
CA ARG A 516 -16.53 47.32 5.79
C ARG A 516 -16.10 47.00 7.20
N GLU A 517 -15.32 47.87 7.84
CA GLU A 517 -14.83 47.68 9.21
C GLU A 517 -15.99 47.57 10.22
N GLY A 518 -15.83 46.70 11.23
CA GLY A 518 -16.79 46.54 12.35
C GLY A 518 -18.05 45.74 12.04
N VAL A 519 -18.28 45.31 10.80
CA VAL A 519 -19.45 44.49 10.42
C VAL A 519 -19.05 43.01 10.31
N PRO A 520 -19.76 42.04 10.92
CA PRO A 520 -19.52 40.62 10.68
C PRO A 520 -19.42 40.26 9.20
N ALA A 521 -18.48 39.37 8.85
CA ALA A 521 -18.36 38.93 7.47
C ALA A 521 -19.64 38.19 7.01
N PRO A 522 -20.05 38.28 5.74
CA PRO A 522 -21.21 37.55 5.26
C PRO A 522 -20.94 36.04 5.17
N ALA A 523 -22.01 35.25 5.00
CA ALA A 523 -21.95 33.79 4.89
C ALA A 523 -21.25 33.30 3.61
N ASP A 524 -21.11 34.14 2.60
CA ASP A 524 -20.51 33.84 1.30
C ASP A 524 -19.03 34.27 1.20
N ALA A 525 -18.39 34.63 2.33
CA ALA A 525 -16.97 34.89 2.39
C ALA A 525 -16.14 33.63 2.09
N LYS A 526 -15.09 33.78 1.28
CA LYS A 526 -14.31 32.66 0.73
C LYS A 526 -12.86 32.69 1.19
N CYS A 527 -12.35 31.55 1.61
CA CYS A 527 -10.95 31.38 1.92
C CYS A 527 -10.16 31.27 0.60
N VAL A 528 -9.25 32.21 0.34
CA VAL A 528 -8.45 32.26 -0.91
C VAL A 528 -7.05 31.70 -0.74
N ARG A 529 -6.58 31.53 0.50
CA ARG A 529 -5.26 30.96 0.78
C ARG A 529 -5.20 30.34 2.17
N THR A 530 -4.47 29.24 2.30
CA THR A 530 -4.14 28.60 3.58
C THR A 530 -2.67 28.20 3.65
N TRP A 531 -2.00 28.39 4.78
CA TRP A 531 -0.60 27.98 4.94
C TRP A 531 -0.18 27.70 6.38
N LEU A 532 0.84 26.86 6.55
CA LEU A 532 1.49 26.58 7.82
C LEU A 532 2.74 27.45 7.99
N GLY A 533 2.89 28.08 9.15
CA GLY A 533 4.10 28.85 9.49
C GLY A 533 3.86 30.05 10.40
N HIS A 534 4.96 30.55 10.95
CA HIS A 534 5.01 31.79 11.72
C HIS A 534 5.60 32.93 10.89
N ASP A 535 5.34 34.16 11.31
CA ASP A 535 5.93 35.34 10.68
C ASP A 535 7.46 35.23 10.67
N GLY A 536 8.06 35.41 9.49
CA GLY A 536 9.51 35.30 9.29
C GLY A 536 10.06 33.88 9.05
N GLN A 537 9.24 32.83 9.11
CA GLN A 537 9.63 31.47 8.72
C GLN A 537 9.22 31.14 7.28
N PRO A 538 9.91 30.21 6.58
CA PRO A 538 9.47 29.73 5.28
C PRO A 538 8.05 29.18 5.34
N VAL A 539 7.20 29.62 4.41
CA VAL A 539 5.83 29.12 4.29
C VAL A 539 5.85 27.67 3.85
N GLN A 540 5.23 26.82 4.65
CA GLN A 540 5.04 25.40 4.33
C GLN A 540 3.57 25.14 4.05
N ASP A 541 3.30 24.15 3.22
CA ASP A 541 1.94 23.78 2.83
C ASP A 541 1.13 25.00 2.39
N ASP A 542 1.64 25.82 1.49
CA ASP A 542 0.91 26.97 0.95
C ASP A 542 -0.12 26.52 -0.11
N THR A 543 -1.42 26.76 0.10
CA THR A 543 -2.47 26.40 -0.87
C THR A 543 -3.30 27.62 -1.22
N HIS A 544 -3.51 27.85 -2.50
CA HIS A 544 -4.32 28.95 -3.03
C HIS A 544 -5.59 28.42 -3.70
N PHE A 545 -6.68 29.19 -3.59
CA PHE A 545 -7.99 28.83 -4.14
C PHE A 545 -8.49 29.95 -5.04
N GLU A 546 -8.83 29.61 -6.28
CA GLU A 546 -9.45 30.50 -7.26
C GLU A 546 -10.87 29.98 -7.57
N TYR A 547 -11.90 30.72 -7.16
CA TYR A 547 -13.30 30.31 -7.31
C TYR A 547 -13.93 30.90 -8.56
N HIS A 548 -14.45 30.05 -9.44
CA HIS A 548 -15.09 30.44 -10.70
C HIS A 548 -16.54 29.94 -10.73
N ARG A 549 -17.41 30.63 -10.00
CA ARG A 549 -18.80 30.20 -9.77
C ARG A 549 -19.66 30.29 -11.03
N GLU A 550 -19.36 31.28 -11.87
CA GLU A 550 -19.94 31.48 -13.20
C GLU A 550 -19.63 30.32 -14.18
N HIS A 551 -18.66 29.48 -13.82
CA HIS A 551 -18.19 28.35 -14.61
C HIS A 551 -18.18 27.02 -13.83
N TRP A 552 -18.72 27.01 -12.61
CA TRP A 552 -18.88 25.85 -11.75
C TRP A 552 -17.59 25.06 -11.47
N TYR A 553 -16.49 25.77 -11.19
CA TYR A 553 -15.26 25.12 -10.73
C TYR A 553 -14.45 25.96 -9.74
N THR A 554 -13.53 25.28 -9.06
CA THR A 554 -12.51 25.89 -8.22
C THR A 554 -11.15 25.34 -8.63
N LYS A 555 -10.19 26.24 -8.86
CA LYS A 555 -8.80 25.88 -9.14
C LYS A 555 -8.01 25.98 -7.84
N VAL A 556 -7.37 24.87 -7.47
CA VAL A 556 -6.60 24.70 -6.22
C VAL A 556 -5.14 24.58 -6.60
N THR A 557 -4.30 25.50 -6.13
CA THR A 557 -2.86 25.49 -6.41
C THR A 557 -2.09 25.12 -5.15
N ASP A 558 -1.31 24.04 -5.21
CA ASP A 558 -0.50 23.55 -4.10
C ASP A 558 0.76 24.39 -3.88
N ALA A 559 1.55 24.02 -2.85
CA ALA A 559 2.74 24.78 -2.46
C ALA A 559 3.94 24.63 -3.41
N SER A 560 3.82 23.76 -4.43
CA SER A 560 4.76 23.57 -5.52
C SER A 560 4.28 24.25 -6.81
N GLY A 561 3.08 24.83 -6.82
CA GLY A 561 2.49 25.50 -7.99
C GLY A 561 1.72 24.57 -8.92
N HIS A 562 1.46 23.32 -8.51
CA HIS A 562 0.62 22.40 -9.28
C HIS A 562 -0.85 22.75 -9.05
N ALA A 563 -1.62 22.81 -10.14
CA ALA A 563 -3.02 23.22 -10.10
C ALA A 563 -3.95 22.03 -10.39
N THR A 564 -4.90 21.80 -9.49
CA THR A 564 -6.00 20.84 -9.63
C THR A 564 -7.32 21.58 -9.75
N ILE A 565 -8.14 21.25 -10.74
CA ILE A 565 -9.45 21.87 -10.99
C ILE A 565 -10.55 20.93 -10.50
N HIS A 566 -11.35 21.41 -9.55
CA HIS A 566 -12.52 20.70 -9.04
C HIS A 566 -13.77 21.32 -9.64
N ARG A 567 -14.51 20.56 -10.44
CA ARG A 567 -15.80 20.97 -11.01
C ARG A 567 -16.93 20.39 -10.19
N TYR A 568 -17.99 21.18 -10.03
CA TYR A 568 -19.15 20.80 -9.24
C TYR A 568 -20.46 21.14 -9.97
N ASP A 569 -21.57 20.58 -9.49
CA ASP A 569 -22.90 20.90 -9.99
C ASP A 569 -23.63 21.95 -9.13
N HIS A 570 -24.87 22.27 -9.51
CA HIS A 570 -25.74 23.19 -8.77
C HIS A 570 -26.11 22.74 -7.35
N HIS A 571 -25.89 21.48 -6.97
CA HIS A 571 -25.99 21.00 -5.59
C HIS A 571 -24.66 21.06 -4.83
N ASN A 572 -23.63 21.70 -5.41
CA ASN A 572 -22.28 21.80 -4.87
C ASN A 572 -21.55 20.45 -4.74
N ARG A 573 -21.96 19.44 -5.51
CA ARG A 573 -21.33 18.10 -5.53
C ARG A 573 -20.24 18.07 -6.59
N ILE A 574 -19.08 17.50 -6.28
CA ILE A 574 -17.99 17.35 -7.27
C ILE A 574 -18.41 16.35 -8.35
N VAL A 575 -18.23 16.73 -9.62
CA VAL A 575 -18.56 15.90 -10.80
C VAL A 575 -17.33 15.55 -11.65
N LEU A 576 -16.25 16.35 -11.55
CA LEU A 576 -14.99 16.12 -12.25
C LEU A 576 -13.85 16.73 -11.46
N VAL A 577 -12.74 16.01 -11.34
CA VAL A 577 -11.45 16.50 -10.88
C VAL A 577 -10.47 16.40 -12.04
N GLU A 578 -9.79 17.50 -12.37
CA GLU A 578 -8.73 17.55 -13.37
C GLU A 578 -7.42 17.83 -12.63
N HIS A 579 -6.48 16.89 -12.66
CA HIS A 579 -5.22 16.99 -11.94
C HIS A 579 -4.16 17.75 -12.73
N ALA A 580 -3.06 18.09 -12.07
CA ALA A 580 -2.00 18.92 -12.66
C ALA A 580 -1.26 18.27 -13.84
N ASP A 581 -1.27 16.95 -13.93
CA ASP A 581 -0.70 16.18 -15.05
C ASP A 581 -1.68 16.02 -16.24
N GLY A 582 -2.92 16.49 -16.09
CA GLY A 582 -4.00 16.38 -17.08
C GLY A 582 -4.88 15.14 -16.92
N SER A 583 -4.58 14.24 -15.98
CA SER A 583 -5.44 13.11 -15.65
C SER A 583 -6.76 13.59 -15.03
N THR A 584 -7.82 12.80 -15.15
CA THR A 584 -9.16 13.20 -14.68
C THR A 584 -9.90 12.09 -13.96
N GLU A 585 -10.68 12.45 -12.97
CA GLU A 585 -11.62 11.57 -12.27
C GLU A 585 -13.03 12.16 -12.33
N ALA A 586 -14.02 11.33 -12.65
CA ALA A 586 -15.41 11.78 -12.82
C ALA A 586 -16.37 11.03 -11.88
N PHE A 587 -17.39 11.75 -11.44
CA PHE A 587 -18.38 11.28 -10.46
C PHE A 587 -19.80 11.49 -10.98
N GLU A 588 -20.61 10.45 -10.90
CA GLU A 588 -21.98 10.43 -11.41
C GLU A 588 -22.96 10.33 -10.23
N TRP A 589 -23.96 11.20 -10.22
CA TRP A 589 -24.92 11.34 -9.13
C TRP A 589 -26.35 11.15 -9.63
N ASP A 590 -27.22 10.55 -8.82
CA ASP A 590 -28.65 10.49 -9.09
C ASP A 590 -29.41 11.74 -8.62
N ALA A 591 -30.74 11.72 -8.81
CA ALA A 591 -31.67 12.78 -8.39
C ALA A 591 -31.89 12.86 -6.87
N HIS A 592 -31.49 11.82 -6.11
CA HIS A 592 -31.61 11.75 -4.65
C HIS A 592 -30.29 12.07 -3.93
N ASN A 593 -29.26 12.50 -4.67
CA ASN A 593 -27.91 12.81 -4.17
C ASN A 593 -27.05 11.60 -3.80
N ASN A 594 -27.34 10.42 -4.35
CA ASN A 594 -26.49 9.24 -4.20
C ASN A 594 -25.44 9.17 -5.31
N LEU A 595 -24.24 8.68 -4.98
CA LEU A 595 -23.14 8.47 -5.93
C LEU A 595 -23.36 7.17 -6.71
N VAL A 596 -23.76 7.24 -7.97
CA VAL A 596 -24.07 6.06 -8.79
C VAL A 596 -22.90 5.56 -9.62
N GLY A 597 -21.84 6.36 -9.78
CA GLY A 597 -20.67 5.95 -10.56
C GLY A 597 -19.42 6.76 -10.30
N ILE A 598 -18.27 6.07 -10.36
CA ILE A 598 -16.92 6.65 -10.32
C ILE A 598 -16.18 6.19 -11.57
N ARG A 599 -15.51 7.12 -12.26
CA ARG A 599 -14.65 6.82 -13.40
C ARG A 599 -13.26 7.41 -13.16
N ASN A 600 -12.24 6.56 -13.11
CA ASN A 600 -10.85 7.00 -12.96
C ASN A 600 -10.23 7.45 -14.30
N ALA A 601 -8.98 7.92 -14.25
CA ALA A 601 -8.26 8.43 -15.42
C ALA A 601 -8.04 7.39 -16.53
N LEU A 602 -7.97 6.10 -16.20
CA LEU A 602 -7.90 4.99 -17.17
C LEU A 602 -9.26 4.64 -17.79
N GLY A 603 -10.33 5.36 -17.43
CA GLY A 603 -11.70 5.09 -17.89
C GLY A 603 -12.38 3.90 -17.20
N GLN A 604 -11.78 3.34 -16.16
CA GLN A 604 -12.34 2.22 -15.39
C GLN A 604 -13.50 2.73 -14.53
N THR A 605 -14.62 2.02 -14.54
CA THR A 605 -15.87 2.48 -13.90
C THR A 605 -16.33 1.57 -12.78
N GLN A 606 -16.59 2.13 -11.60
CA GLN A 606 -17.32 1.49 -10.50
C GLN A 606 -18.75 2.05 -10.46
N ARG A 607 -19.75 1.22 -10.13
CA ARG A 607 -21.17 1.62 -10.07
C ARG A 607 -21.83 1.17 -8.77
N PHE A 608 -22.82 1.93 -8.32
CA PHE A 608 -23.58 1.66 -7.10
C PHE A 608 -25.08 1.77 -7.38
N ASP A 609 -25.84 0.79 -6.90
CA ASP A 609 -27.30 0.79 -6.92
C ASP A 609 -27.84 1.01 -5.50
N TYR A 610 -28.93 1.75 -5.39
CA TYR A 610 -29.54 2.14 -4.12
C TYR A 610 -31.01 1.71 -4.05
N ASP A 611 -31.50 1.42 -2.85
CA ASP A 611 -32.94 1.32 -2.61
C ASP A 611 -33.58 2.71 -2.38
N ALA A 612 -34.90 2.72 -2.17
CA ALA A 612 -35.66 3.95 -1.92
C ALA A 612 -35.22 4.70 -0.64
N GLN A 613 -34.51 4.05 0.28
CA GLN A 613 -33.98 4.64 1.51
C GLN A 613 -32.53 5.14 1.34
N GLY A 614 -31.95 5.04 0.15
CA GLY A 614 -30.57 5.45 -0.12
C GLY A 614 -29.51 4.49 0.41
N ARG A 615 -29.86 3.21 0.67
CA ARG A 615 -28.90 2.17 1.08
C ARG A 615 -28.34 1.44 -0.14
N VAL A 616 -27.05 1.10 -0.13
CA VAL A 616 -26.35 0.43 -1.25
C VAL A 616 -26.83 -1.01 -1.38
N THR A 617 -27.59 -1.32 -2.42
CA THR A 617 -28.11 -2.68 -2.71
C THR A 617 -27.22 -3.47 -3.65
N ALA A 618 -26.42 -2.79 -4.47
CA ALA A 618 -25.41 -3.44 -5.29
C ALA A 618 -24.20 -2.55 -5.51
N GLU A 619 -23.03 -3.17 -5.55
CA GLU A 619 -21.77 -2.56 -5.95
C GLU A 619 -21.22 -3.35 -7.12
N THR A 620 -20.99 -2.69 -8.25
CA THR A 620 -20.40 -3.30 -9.44
C THR A 620 -19.01 -2.71 -9.67
N ASP A 621 -18.00 -3.58 -9.62
CA ASP A 621 -16.61 -3.18 -9.77
C ASP A 621 -16.22 -2.90 -11.25
N ALA A 622 -14.98 -2.46 -11.48
CA ALA A 622 -14.49 -2.14 -12.82
C ALA A 622 -14.29 -3.34 -13.76
N LEU A 623 -14.42 -4.57 -13.26
CA LEU A 623 -14.46 -5.80 -14.06
C LEU A 623 -15.90 -6.24 -14.37
N GLY A 624 -16.92 -5.57 -13.82
CA GLY A 624 -18.32 -5.93 -13.94
C GLY A 624 -18.79 -6.98 -12.94
N ASN A 625 -18.00 -7.29 -11.91
CA ASN A 625 -18.44 -8.19 -10.84
C ASN A 625 -19.37 -7.42 -9.90
N THR A 626 -20.54 -7.98 -9.59
CA THR A 626 -21.55 -7.34 -8.74
C THR A 626 -21.68 -8.05 -7.40
N THR A 627 -21.44 -7.32 -6.31
CA THR A 627 -21.82 -7.74 -4.95
C THR A 627 -23.17 -7.15 -4.61
N ARG A 628 -24.09 -7.94 -4.05
CA ARG A 628 -25.45 -7.49 -3.68
C ARG A 628 -25.66 -7.57 -2.17
N THR A 629 -26.34 -6.58 -1.62
CA THR A 629 -26.70 -6.52 -0.20
C THR A 629 -28.22 -6.42 -0.07
N GLU A 630 -28.81 -7.33 0.70
CA GLU A 630 -30.22 -7.26 1.07
C GLU A 630 -30.34 -6.79 2.52
N TYR A 631 -31.31 -5.91 2.75
CA TYR A 631 -31.59 -5.32 4.05
C TYR A 631 -32.94 -5.77 4.57
N ASP A 632 -33.07 -5.87 5.89
CA ASP A 632 -34.37 -6.02 6.53
C ASP A 632 -35.17 -4.70 6.56
N ALA A 633 -36.41 -4.79 7.05
CA ALA A 633 -37.30 -3.64 7.25
C ALA A 633 -36.73 -2.61 8.25
N HIS A 634 -35.71 -2.98 9.00
CA HIS A 634 -35.08 -2.13 10.00
C HIS A 634 -33.75 -1.53 9.53
N GLY A 635 -33.30 -1.67 8.27
CA GLY A 635 -32.03 -1.06 7.86
C GLY A 635 -30.81 -1.97 7.90
N LEU A 636 -30.92 -3.21 8.39
CA LEU A 636 -29.77 -4.05 8.70
C LEU A 636 -29.44 -5.02 7.55
N PRO A 637 -28.15 -5.20 7.19
CA PRO A 637 -27.75 -6.08 6.09
C PRO A 637 -27.87 -7.54 6.50
N ILE A 638 -28.94 -8.20 6.04
CA ILE A 638 -29.24 -9.60 6.41
C ILE A 638 -28.60 -10.62 5.45
N GLN A 639 -28.29 -10.21 4.23
CA GLN A 639 -27.71 -11.08 3.22
C GLN A 639 -26.72 -10.31 2.33
N VAL A 640 -25.53 -10.88 2.14
CA VAL A 640 -24.56 -10.40 1.15
C VAL A 640 -24.30 -11.52 0.15
N THR A 641 -24.55 -11.23 -1.12
CA THR A 641 -24.31 -12.16 -2.23
C THR A 641 -23.06 -11.70 -2.99
N ALA A 642 -22.03 -12.53 -2.98
CA ALA A 642 -20.78 -12.30 -3.71
C ALA A 642 -21.00 -12.47 -5.23
N PRO A 643 -20.08 -11.98 -6.08
CA PRO A 643 -20.23 -12.07 -7.54
C PRO A 643 -20.33 -13.48 -8.11
N ASP A 644 -19.85 -14.48 -7.39
CA ASP A 644 -19.93 -15.91 -7.75
C ASP A 644 -21.22 -16.60 -7.27
N GLY A 645 -22.15 -15.84 -6.67
CA GLY A 645 -23.45 -16.33 -6.19
C GLY A 645 -23.43 -16.89 -4.76
N ARG A 646 -22.28 -16.90 -4.07
CA ARG A 646 -22.21 -17.32 -2.68
C ARG A 646 -22.85 -16.29 -1.74
N VAL A 647 -23.46 -16.79 -0.67
CA VAL A 647 -24.30 -16.00 0.22
C VAL A 647 -23.80 -16.07 1.66
N ALA A 648 -23.53 -14.92 2.27
CA ALA A 648 -23.34 -14.79 3.71
C ALA A 648 -24.59 -14.14 4.33
N GLN A 649 -24.99 -14.61 5.52
CA GLN A 649 -26.19 -14.15 6.21
C GLN A 649 -25.89 -13.70 7.63
N THR A 650 -26.56 -12.64 8.06
CA THR A 650 -26.49 -12.15 9.44
C THR A 650 -27.89 -11.99 10.01
N GLU A 651 -28.11 -12.58 11.18
CA GLU A 651 -29.34 -12.40 11.96
C GLU A 651 -29.08 -11.39 13.06
N TYR A 652 -30.05 -10.49 13.28
CA TYR A 652 -29.98 -9.45 14.29
C TYR A 652 -31.10 -9.61 15.32
N ASP A 653 -30.85 -9.14 16.55
CA ASP A 653 -31.93 -8.90 17.49
C ASP A 653 -32.66 -7.57 17.21
N ARG A 654 -33.70 -7.27 18.01
CA ARG A 654 -34.50 -6.04 17.86
C ARG A 654 -33.70 -4.75 18.09
N LEU A 655 -32.53 -4.84 18.74
CA LEU A 655 -31.63 -3.73 18.98
C LEU A 655 -30.57 -3.59 17.86
N GLY A 656 -30.65 -4.42 16.81
CA GLY A 656 -29.75 -4.42 15.66
C GLY A 656 -28.37 -5.00 15.95
N ARG A 657 -28.24 -5.83 16.98
CA ARG A 657 -26.98 -6.50 17.31
C ARG A 657 -26.96 -7.88 16.67
N PRO A 658 -25.84 -8.31 16.04
CA PRO A 658 -25.79 -9.61 15.39
C PRO A 658 -25.92 -10.72 16.43
N VAL A 659 -26.86 -11.64 16.27
CA VAL A 659 -27.04 -12.83 17.14
C VAL A 659 -26.48 -14.10 16.49
N SER A 660 -26.41 -14.11 15.16
CA SER A 660 -25.87 -15.21 14.36
C SER A 660 -25.26 -14.64 13.08
N ALA A 661 -24.08 -15.10 12.70
CA ALA A 661 -23.48 -14.81 11.41
C ALA A 661 -23.08 -16.13 10.75
N THR A 662 -23.62 -16.40 9.57
CA THR A 662 -23.34 -17.60 8.79
C THR A 662 -22.60 -17.18 7.53
N ASP A 663 -21.38 -17.70 7.37
CA ASP A 663 -20.60 -17.41 6.17
C ASP A 663 -21.06 -18.21 4.95
N ALA A 664 -20.43 -17.94 3.81
CA ALA A 664 -20.72 -18.60 2.54
C ALA A 664 -20.53 -20.13 2.54
N ALA A 665 -19.79 -20.68 3.51
CA ALA A 665 -19.59 -22.12 3.66
C ALA A 665 -20.57 -22.75 4.65
N GLY A 666 -21.54 -21.99 5.16
CA GLY A 666 -22.52 -22.45 6.15
C GLY A 666 -21.97 -22.54 7.57
N ARG A 667 -20.81 -21.91 7.86
CA ARG A 667 -20.22 -21.90 9.20
C ARG A 667 -20.83 -20.77 10.01
N THR A 668 -21.42 -21.12 11.15
CA THR A 668 -22.17 -20.15 11.98
C THR A 668 -21.40 -19.76 13.23
N THR A 669 -21.20 -18.45 13.43
CA THR A 669 -20.77 -17.86 14.70
C THR A 669 -21.98 -17.27 15.42
N ARG A 670 -22.12 -17.53 16.72
CA ARG A 670 -23.26 -17.04 17.52
C ARG A 670 -22.79 -16.06 18.59
N TYR A 671 -23.59 -15.04 18.84
CA TYR A 671 -23.29 -13.97 19.79
C TYR A 671 -24.38 -13.89 20.86
N ALA A 672 -23.98 -13.71 22.11
CA ALA A 672 -24.89 -13.44 23.21
C ALA A 672 -24.59 -12.06 23.79
N TRP A 673 -25.63 -11.24 23.96
CA TRP A 673 -25.53 -9.85 24.41
C TRP A 673 -26.23 -9.65 25.76
N SER A 674 -25.75 -8.69 26.56
CA SER A 674 -26.44 -8.22 27.76
C SER A 674 -27.64 -7.35 27.40
N GLY A 675 -28.51 -7.06 28.38
CA GLY A 675 -29.57 -6.05 28.21
C GLY A 675 -29.03 -4.63 27.96
N THR A 676 -27.76 -4.38 28.27
CA THR A 676 -27.07 -3.08 28.14
C THR A 676 -26.13 -3.01 26.94
N GLY A 677 -26.36 -3.81 25.89
CA GLY A 677 -25.58 -3.69 24.65
C GLY A 677 -24.24 -4.41 24.60
N ARG A 678 -23.80 -5.12 25.65
CA ARG A 678 -22.43 -5.68 25.73
C ARG A 678 -22.35 -7.14 25.36
N LEU A 679 -21.29 -7.53 24.66
CA LEU A 679 -21.05 -8.93 24.31
C LEU A 679 -20.77 -9.74 25.59
N LEU A 680 -21.53 -10.79 25.84
CA LEU A 680 -21.35 -11.71 26.97
C LEU A 680 -20.57 -12.96 26.57
N SER A 681 -20.81 -13.45 25.36
CA SER A 681 -20.07 -14.56 24.79
C SER A 681 -20.17 -14.62 23.29
N LEU A 682 -19.17 -15.21 22.64
CA LEU A 682 -19.25 -15.66 21.26
C LEU A 682 -18.98 -17.16 21.20
N THR A 683 -19.77 -17.89 20.40
CA THR A 683 -19.59 -19.31 20.12
C THR A 683 -19.14 -19.46 18.69
N ASP A 684 -17.95 -20.00 18.49
CA ASP A 684 -17.38 -20.24 17.17
C ASP A 684 -18.08 -21.43 16.45
N PRO A 685 -17.85 -21.62 15.13
CA PRO A 685 -18.45 -22.71 14.37
C PRO A 685 -18.14 -24.14 14.87
N LYS A 686 -17.11 -24.32 15.71
CA LYS A 686 -16.73 -25.60 16.33
C LYS A 686 -17.39 -25.79 17.71
N GLY A 687 -18.10 -24.78 18.21
CA GLY A 687 -18.73 -24.78 19.54
C GLY A 687 -17.83 -24.23 20.65
N GLY A 688 -16.64 -23.71 20.34
CA GLY A 688 -15.77 -23.05 21.30
C GLY A 688 -16.37 -21.72 21.77
N VAL A 689 -16.45 -21.54 23.10
CA VAL A 689 -17.12 -20.37 23.70
C VAL A 689 -16.09 -19.45 24.34
N LYS A 690 -15.97 -18.21 23.86
CA LYS A 690 -15.28 -17.13 24.57
C LYS A 690 -16.30 -16.35 25.39
N ARG A 691 -15.95 -15.95 26.62
CA ARG A 691 -16.85 -15.23 27.54
C ARG A 691 -16.22 -13.92 27.97
N PHE A 692 -17.07 -12.90 28.12
CA PHE A 692 -16.66 -11.56 28.53
C PHE A 692 -17.51 -11.11 29.71
N ARG A 693 -16.87 -10.46 30.69
CA ARG A 693 -17.55 -9.76 31.77
C ARG A 693 -17.18 -8.30 31.72
N HIS A 694 -18.16 -7.46 31.97
CA HIS A 694 -18.00 -6.01 31.99
C HIS A 694 -18.46 -5.46 33.34
N ASP A 695 -17.93 -4.30 33.75
CA ASP A 695 -18.37 -3.59 34.96
C ASP A 695 -19.71 -2.84 34.75
N ASN A 696 -20.07 -1.86 35.57
CA ASN A 696 -21.28 -1.07 35.30
C ASN A 696 -21.05 0.02 34.24
N ALA A 697 -19.82 0.48 34.04
CA ALA A 697 -19.46 1.64 33.23
C ALA A 697 -19.23 1.34 31.74
N GLY A 698 -19.09 0.09 31.33
CA GLY A 698 -18.83 -0.24 29.93
C GLY A 698 -17.74 -1.27 29.74
N ARG A 699 -16.86 -1.35 30.73
CA ARG A 699 -15.46 -1.72 30.52
C ARG A 699 -15.27 -3.20 30.77
N LEU A 700 -14.46 -3.85 29.93
CA LEU A 700 -14.14 -5.27 30.03
C LEU A 700 -13.34 -5.53 31.31
N VAL A 701 -13.83 -6.35 32.23
CA VAL A 701 -13.11 -6.71 33.47
C VAL A 701 -12.53 -8.12 33.44
N GLU A 702 -13.07 -8.99 32.57
CA GLU A 702 -12.57 -10.35 32.37
C GLU A 702 -12.89 -10.84 30.96
N SER A 703 -11.89 -11.44 30.31
CA SER A 703 -12.04 -12.22 29.08
C SER A 703 -11.61 -13.64 29.36
N THR A 704 -12.46 -14.62 29.08
CA THR A 704 -12.15 -16.05 29.19
C THR A 704 -12.17 -16.67 27.80
N ASP A 705 -11.05 -17.27 27.40
CA ASP A 705 -10.96 -17.96 26.11
C ASP A 705 -11.77 -19.27 26.09
N CYS A 706 -11.80 -19.92 24.93
CA CYS A 706 -12.49 -21.20 24.74
C CYS A 706 -11.83 -22.39 25.47
N SER A 707 -10.61 -22.21 25.99
CA SER A 707 -9.89 -23.19 26.81
C SER A 707 -10.16 -23.00 28.31
N GLY A 708 -10.91 -21.96 28.69
CA GLY A 708 -11.25 -21.64 30.08
C GLY A 708 -10.19 -20.80 30.80
N HIS A 709 -9.25 -20.19 30.09
CA HIS A 709 -8.21 -19.35 30.68
C HIS A 709 -8.63 -17.88 30.66
N ALA A 710 -8.49 -17.21 31.81
CA ALA A 710 -9.05 -15.88 32.04
C ALA A 710 -7.98 -14.80 32.16
N THR A 711 -8.12 -13.71 31.41
CA THR A 711 -7.38 -12.46 31.58
C THR A 711 -8.29 -11.43 32.23
N ARG A 712 -7.77 -10.72 33.25
CA ARG A 712 -8.52 -9.70 34.01
C ARG A 712 -7.96 -8.31 33.78
N TYR A 713 -8.83 -7.31 33.79
CA TYR A 713 -8.50 -5.92 33.54
C TYR A 713 -8.97 -5.06 34.71
N GLY A 714 -8.16 -4.08 35.10
CA GLY A 714 -8.46 -3.09 36.12
C GLY A 714 -8.26 -1.68 35.56
N TYR A 715 -9.07 -0.76 36.06
CA TYR A 715 -9.12 0.63 35.60
C TYR A 715 -8.88 1.59 36.76
N ASP A 716 -8.39 2.79 36.46
CA ASP A 716 -8.30 3.89 37.42
C ASP A 716 -9.64 4.63 37.59
N GLU A 717 -9.64 5.67 38.41
CA GLU A 717 -10.81 6.50 38.71
C GLU A 717 -11.33 7.27 37.48
N ARG A 718 -10.48 7.54 36.48
CA ARG A 718 -10.83 8.28 35.26
C ARG A 718 -11.40 7.39 34.16
N GLY A 719 -11.23 6.08 34.26
CA GLY A 719 -11.64 5.16 33.20
C GLY A 719 -10.50 4.41 32.53
N HIS A 720 -9.25 4.81 32.75
CA HIS A 720 -8.10 4.34 31.97
C HIS A 720 -7.61 2.98 32.49
N LEU A 721 -7.09 2.14 31.58
CA LEU A 721 -6.52 0.84 31.94
C LEU A 721 -5.34 1.05 32.91
N SER A 722 -5.41 0.47 34.09
CA SER A 722 -4.38 0.59 35.13
C SER A 722 -3.70 -0.74 35.44
N ARG A 723 -4.33 -1.86 35.10
CA ARG A 723 -3.81 -3.21 35.39
C ARG A 723 -4.33 -4.25 34.39
N VAL A 724 -3.43 -5.14 33.95
CA VAL A 724 -3.79 -6.39 33.26
C VAL A 724 -3.21 -7.55 34.06
N THR A 725 -4.03 -8.55 34.36
CA THR A 725 -3.60 -9.81 34.97
C THR A 725 -3.85 -10.92 33.98
N ASP A 726 -2.78 -11.54 33.50
CA ASP A 726 -2.85 -12.60 32.49
C ASP A 726 -3.37 -13.93 33.09
N ALA A 727 -3.51 -14.97 32.27
CA ALA A 727 -4.03 -16.26 32.71
C ALA A 727 -3.11 -17.07 33.64
N GLU A 728 -1.81 -16.75 33.67
CA GLU A 728 -0.85 -17.29 34.64
C GLU A 728 -0.82 -16.49 35.95
N GLY A 729 -1.48 -15.32 35.98
CA GLY A 729 -1.55 -14.44 37.13
C GLY A 729 -0.46 -13.36 37.15
N HIS A 730 0.33 -13.23 36.07
CA HIS A 730 1.31 -12.15 35.96
C HIS A 730 0.60 -10.82 35.77
N VAL A 731 1.15 -9.76 36.38
CA VAL A 731 0.50 -8.45 36.45
C VAL A 731 1.35 -7.40 35.75
N THR A 732 0.79 -6.80 34.70
CA THR A 732 1.32 -5.57 34.09
C THR A 732 0.50 -4.39 34.63
N ARG A 733 1.17 -3.32 35.03
CA ARG A 733 0.53 -2.10 35.55
C ARG A 733 0.82 -0.92 34.64
N TYR A 734 -0.17 -0.07 34.50
CA TYR A 734 -0.11 1.13 33.66
C TYR A 734 -0.39 2.34 34.54
N ARG A 735 0.37 3.41 34.34
CA ARG A 735 0.01 4.75 34.82
C ARG A 735 -0.30 5.60 33.60
N CYS A 736 -1.42 6.30 33.64
CA CYS A 736 -1.83 7.23 32.59
C CYS A 736 -1.85 8.66 33.13
N ASP A 737 -1.63 9.62 32.24
CA ASP A 737 -1.97 11.02 32.53
C ASP A 737 -3.48 11.27 32.44
N ALA A 738 -3.90 12.51 32.63
CA ALA A 738 -5.32 12.87 32.63
C ALA A 738 -6.01 12.67 31.26
N ARG A 739 -5.26 12.68 30.15
CA ARG A 739 -5.77 12.39 28.79
C ARG A 739 -5.79 10.89 28.48
N GLY A 740 -5.39 10.04 29.42
CA GLY A 740 -5.29 8.60 29.24
C GLY A 740 -4.00 8.14 28.55
N GLN A 741 -3.02 9.03 28.33
CA GLN A 741 -1.75 8.67 27.71
C GLN A 741 -0.87 7.92 28.72
N VAL A 742 -0.31 6.77 28.32
CA VAL A 742 0.53 5.96 29.21
C VAL A 742 1.80 6.73 29.56
N THR A 743 2.08 6.94 30.84
CA THR A 743 3.29 7.60 31.35
C THR A 743 4.30 6.60 31.93
N SER A 744 3.82 5.43 32.37
CA SER A 744 4.70 4.31 32.73
C SER A 744 4.03 2.95 32.57
N VAL A 745 4.84 1.93 32.28
CA VAL A 745 4.45 0.52 32.28
C VAL A 745 5.36 -0.22 33.24
N THR A 746 4.78 -0.90 34.24
CA THR A 746 5.50 -1.82 35.13
C THR A 746 5.18 -3.25 34.71
N HIS A 747 6.20 -3.98 34.25
CA HIS A 747 6.10 -5.37 33.83
C HIS A 747 6.01 -6.33 35.03
N PRO A 748 5.60 -7.60 34.81
CA PRO A 748 5.47 -8.57 35.90
C PRO A 748 6.77 -8.91 36.64
N ASP A 749 7.93 -8.69 36.02
CA ASP A 749 9.25 -8.85 36.63
C ASP A 749 9.72 -7.60 37.40
N GLY A 750 8.90 -6.54 37.45
CA GLY A 750 9.18 -5.28 38.15
C GLY A 750 9.95 -4.26 37.32
N VAL A 751 10.30 -4.57 36.07
CA VAL A 751 10.91 -3.60 35.14
C VAL A 751 9.91 -2.50 34.81
N GLU A 752 10.37 -1.24 34.78
CA GLU A 752 9.55 -0.08 34.43
C GLU A 752 10.05 0.64 33.19
N GLU A 753 9.13 0.98 32.30
CA GLU A 753 9.33 1.88 31.16
C GLU A 753 8.60 3.20 31.42
N HIS A 754 9.13 4.32 30.90
CA HIS A 754 8.51 5.64 31.05
C HIS A 754 8.38 6.38 29.72
N PHE A 755 7.28 7.14 29.60
CA PHE A 755 6.94 7.87 28.38
C PHE A 755 6.55 9.31 28.75
N THR A 756 6.94 10.26 27.90
CA THR A 756 6.42 11.63 27.96
C THR A 756 5.86 12.03 26.60
N TRP A 757 4.86 12.91 26.62
CA TRP A 757 4.10 13.31 25.45
C TRP A 757 4.17 14.82 25.28
N ASP A 758 4.08 15.29 24.03
CA ASP A 758 3.91 16.71 23.75
C ASP A 758 2.42 17.13 23.84
N GLY A 759 2.13 18.40 23.54
CA GLY A 759 0.78 18.94 23.63
C GLY A 759 -0.21 18.28 22.66
N GLU A 760 0.26 17.80 21.50
CA GLU A 760 -0.54 17.13 20.48
C GLU A 760 -0.61 15.61 20.69
N GLY A 761 0.04 15.08 21.74
CA GLY A 761 0.07 13.67 22.10
C GLY A 761 1.10 12.85 21.33
N ASN A 762 2.12 13.48 20.74
CA ASN A 762 3.24 12.78 20.14
C ASN A 762 4.25 12.39 21.22
N LEU A 763 4.85 11.20 21.09
CA LEU A 763 5.84 10.68 22.04
C LEU A 763 7.09 11.57 22.04
N ARG A 764 7.36 12.31 23.11
CA ARG A 764 8.53 13.19 23.23
C ARG A 764 9.76 12.44 23.73
N THR A 765 9.61 11.63 24.78
CA THR A 765 10.69 10.81 25.31
C THR A 765 10.22 9.41 25.68
N TYR A 766 11.08 8.43 25.43
CA TYR A 766 10.92 7.05 25.87
C TYR A 766 12.14 6.66 26.69
N ARG A 767 11.91 6.19 27.92
CA ARG A 767 12.93 5.61 28.79
C ARG A 767 12.65 4.11 28.93
N ASP A 768 13.57 3.28 28.46
CA ASP A 768 13.47 1.83 28.58
C ASP A 768 13.75 1.34 30.01
N GLY A 769 13.56 0.04 30.26
CA GLY A 769 13.81 -0.58 31.55
C GLY A 769 15.28 -0.54 32.02
N ALA A 770 16.24 -0.33 31.13
CA ALA A 770 17.65 -0.10 31.48
C ALA A 770 17.96 1.39 31.76
N GLY A 771 16.97 2.26 31.71
CA GLY A 771 17.10 3.70 31.94
C GLY A 771 17.60 4.49 30.73
N GLN A 772 17.72 3.86 29.55
CA GLN A 772 18.18 4.50 28.32
C GLN A 772 17.07 5.35 27.71
N VAL A 773 17.42 6.55 27.23
CA VAL A 773 16.44 7.54 26.77
C VAL A 773 16.53 7.73 25.26
N THR A 774 15.40 7.62 24.57
CA THR A 774 15.22 8.06 23.19
C THR A 774 14.32 9.29 23.16
N GLU A 775 14.70 10.31 22.42
CA GLU A 775 13.97 11.57 22.28
C GLU A 775 13.47 11.76 20.85
N TYR A 776 12.34 12.44 20.69
CA TYR A 776 11.71 12.73 19.40
C TYR A 776 11.22 14.18 19.35
N ALA A 777 11.19 14.74 18.15
CA ALA A 777 10.49 15.98 17.85
C ALA A 777 9.63 15.81 16.61
N PHE A 778 8.54 16.58 16.54
CA PHE A 778 7.56 16.52 15.48
C PHE A 778 7.26 17.90 14.93
N ASN A 779 6.69 17.92 13.73
CA ASN A 779 6.20 19.12 13.09
C ASN A 779 4.68 19.32 13.28
N ALA A 780 4.12 20.36 12.64
CA ALA A 780 2.70 20.70 12.69
C ALA A 780 1.75 19.64 12.10
N ARG A 781 2.26 18.73 11.26
CA ARG A 781 1.53 17.56 10.74
C ARG A 781 1.78 16.29 11.55
N ARG A 782 2.37 16.42 12.75
CA ARG A 782 2.74 15.30 13.64
C ARG A 782 3.69 14.29 12.99
N GLN A 783 4.51 14.73 12.03
CA GLN A 783 5.56 13.87 11.44
C GLN A 783 6.89 14.15 12.14
N PRO A 784 7.75 13.14 12.35
CA PRO A 784 9.00 13.31 13.08
C PRO A 784 9.94 14.25 12.32
N THR A 785 10.61 15.17 13.01
CA THR A 785 11.65 16.05 12.43
C THR A 785 13.04 15.58 12.83
N TRP A 786 13.19 15.00 14.01
CA TRP A 786 14.37 14.24 14.38
C TRP A 786 14.06 13.22 15.49
N ARG A 787 14.93 12.22 15.58
CA ARG A 787 14.99 11.22 16.65
C ARG A 787 16.42 11.16 17.17
N LYS A 788 16.61 11.22 18.48
CA LYS A 788 17.90 11.05 19.15
C LYS A 788 17.86 9.80 20.01
N ASP A 789 18.77 8.88 19.74
CA ASP A 789 18.85 7.64 20.51
C ASP A 789 19.63 7.81 21.82
N ALA A 790 19.69 6.74 22.62
CA ALA A 790 20.36 6.73 23.91
C ALA A 790 21.89 6.88 23.84
N ALA A 791 22.50 6.65 22.66
CA ALA A 791 23.91 6.95 22.42
C ALA A 791 24.14 8.41 22.00
N GLY A 792 23.08 9.21 21.92
CA GLY A 792 23.11 10.61 21.50
C GLY A 792 23.17 10.79 19.98
N ARG A 793 23.04 9.72 19.20
CA ARG A 793 23.07 9.76 17.74
C ARG A 793 21.72 10.22 17.22
N GLN A 794 21.73 11.06 16.19
CA GLN A 794 20.54 11.72 15.68
C GLN A 794 20.21 11.29 14.26
N LEU A 795 18.95 10.92 14.04
CA LEU A 795 18.33 10.71 12.73
C LEU A 795 17.44 11.93 12.44
N THR A 796 17.63 12.62 11.32
CA THR A 796 16.90 13.85 10.98
C THR A 796 16.06 13.67 9.73
N TYR A 797 14.85 14.22 9.75
CA TYR A 797 13.86 14.14 8.68
C TYR A 797 13.59 15.56 8.16
N ALA A 798 13.85 15.79 6.89
CA ALA A 798 13.54 17.05 6.21
C ALA A 798 12.44 16.82 5.19
N TYR A 799 11.49 17.75 5.14
CA TYR A 799 10.32 17.69 4.28
C TYR A 799 10.35 18.77 3.22
N ASP A 800 9.68 18.54 2.09
CA ASP A 800 9.45 19.56 1.08
C ASP A 800 8.33 20.53 1.48
N ARG A 801 8.00 21.47 0.58
CA ARG A 801 6.99 22.49 0.81
C ARG A 801 5.56 21.94 0.92
N GLN A 802 5.32 20.68 0.60
CA GLN A 802 4.03 19.99 0.77
C GLN A 802 4.06 19.00 1.96
N TRP A 803 5.11 19.05 2.77
CA TRP A 803 5.39 18.13 3.89
C TRP A 803 5.55 16.66 3.47
N ARG A 804 6.04 16.40 2.26
CA ARG A 804 6.47 15.07 1.83
C ARG A 804 7.94 14.89 2.24
N LEU A 805 8.33 13.70 2.70
CA LEU A 805 9.70 13.44 3.14
C LEU A 805 10.64 13.67 1.96
N ALA A 806 11.58 14.61 2.07
CA ALA A 806 12.52 14.97 1.00
C ALA A 806 13.92 14.39 1.28
N THR A 807 14.35 14.40 2.55
CA THR A 807 15.65 13.89 2.96
C THR A 807 15.56 13.22 4.32
N LEU A 808 16.21 12.05 4.45
CA LEU A 808 16.46 11.37 5.71
C LEU A 808 17.97 11.33 5.95
N THR A 809 18.47 11.94 7.03
CA THR A 809 19.90 11.98 7.38
C THR A 809 20.15 11.08 8.57
N ASN A 810 20.97 10.03 8.40
CA ASN A 810 21.28 9.07 9.46
C ASN A 810 22.37 9.56 10.43
N GLU A 811 22.71 8.73 11.42
CA GLU A 811 23.68 9.04 12.46
C GLU A 811 25.11 9.32 11.96
N ASN A 812 25.43 8.94 10.72
CA ASN A 812 26.72 9.13 10.08
C ASN A 812 26.67 10.25 9.03
N GLU A 813 25.64 11.10 9.07
CA GLU A 813 25.38 12.19 8.12
C GLU A 813 25.09 11.75 6.67
N ALA A 814 25.02 10.44 6.41
CA ALA A 814 24.60 9.92 5.11
C ALA A 814 23.11 10.20 4.89
N GLN A 815 22.73 10.45 3.64
CA GLN A 815 21.38 10.89 3.29
C GLN A 815 20.68 9.89 2.37
N THR A 816 19.42 9.59 2.68
CA THR A 816 18.46 9.11 1.70
C THR A 816 17.65 10.29 1.18
N ARG A 817 17.42 10.39 -0.13
CA ARG A 817 16.70 11.50 -0.77
C ARG A 817 15.51 10.99 -1.58
N PHE A 818 14.43 11.76 -1.58
CA PHE A 818 13.17 11.40 -2.24
C PHE A 818 12.72 12.52 -3.16
N ARG A 819 12.16 12.17 -4.33
CA ARG A 819 11.57 13.13 -5.27
C ARG A 819 10.20 12.65 -5.74
N TYR A 820 9.32 13.60 -5.95
CA TYR A 820 7.92 13.35 -6.28
C TYR A 820 7.52 14.04 -7.58
N ASP A 821 6.50 13.49 -8.23
CA ASP A 821 5.82 14.13 -9.36
C ASP A 821 4.78 15.18 -8.88
N PRO A 822 4.07 15.86 -9.82
CA PRO A 822 2.99 16.78 -9.51
C PRO A 822 1.79 16.19 -8.75
N LEU A 823 1.55 14.89 -8.85
CA LEU A 823 0.48 14.19 -8.14
C LEU A 823 0.92 13.74 -6.73
N GLY A 824 2.19 13.92 -6.37
CA GLY A 824 2.73 13.49 -5.09
C GLY A 824 3.26 12.06 -5.06
N GLN A 825 3.42 11.42 -6.20
CA GLN A 825 3.93 10.06 -6.31
C GLN A 825 5.46 10.06 -6.30
N LEU A 826 6.07 9.13 -5.56
CA LEU A 826 7.53 9.00 -5.48
C LEU A 826 8.09 8.55 -6.84
N ILE A 827 8.98 9.33 -7.46
CA ILE A 827 9.57 9.03 -8.78
C ILE A 827 11.06 8.67 -8.71
N GLU A 828 11.74 9.04 -7.62
CA GLU A 828 13.17 8.75 -7.42
C GLU A 828 13.46 8.68 -5.92
N GLN A 829 14.19 7.63 -5.52
CA GLN A 829 14.76 7.45 -4.19
C GLN A 829 16.26 7.17 -4.35
N THR A 830 17.10 7.93 -3.64
CA THR A 830 18.54 7.67 -3.54
C THR A 830 18.83 7.24 -2.11
N ASP A 831 19.36 6.04 -1.90
CA ASP A 831 19.62 5.46 -0.58
C ASP A 831 20.95 5.94 0.04
N PHE A 832 21.21 5.56 1.30
CA PHE A 832 22.40 5.97 2.05
C PHE A 832 23.74 5.59 1.39
N ASP A 833 23.76 4.55 0.56
CA ASP A 833 24.92 4.10 -0.20
C ASP A 833 25.07 4.80 -1.57
N GLY A 834 24.13 5.69 -1.91
CA GLY A 834 24.08 6.40 -3.18
C GLY A 834 23.40 5.63 -4.31
N SER A 835 22.94 4.39 -4.08
CA SER A 835 22.13 3.66 -5.04
C SER A 835 20.81 4.41 -5.28
N THR A 836 20.30 4.35 -6.51
CA THR A 836 19.08 5.08 -6.89
C THR A 836 18.06 4.11 -7.47
N THR A 837 16.84 4.18 -6.96
CA THR A 837 15.65 3.53 -7.53
C THR A 837 14.74 4.59 -8.14
N ARG A 838 14.37 4.42 -9.41
CA ARG A 838 13.39 5.25 -10.11
C ARG A 838 12.06 4.52 -10.22
N TYR A 839 10.96 5.24 -10.12
CA TYR A 839 9.61 4.68 -10.18
C TYR A 839 8.81 5.33 -11.31
N ARG A 840 7.91 4.54 -11.90
CA ARG A 840 6.94 4.98 -12.91
C ARG A 840 5.54 4.59 -12.47
N TRP A 841 4.59 5.47 -12.70
CA TRP A 841 3.20 5.31 -12.30
C TRP A 841 2.30 5.31 -13.54
N ASP A 842 1.18 4.60 -13.48
CA ASP A 842 0.12 4.70 -14.49
C ASP A 842 -0.83 5.87 -14.19
N GLU A 843 -1.71 6.19 -15.14
CA GLU A 843 -2.64 7.32 -15.02
C GLU A 843 -3.66 7.14 -13.87
N ALA A 844 -3.87 5.91 -13.38
CA ALA A 844 -4.70 5.64 -12.20
C ALA A 844 -3.92 5.74 -10.88
N GLY A 845 -2.67 6.23 -10.91
CA GLY A 845 -1.85 6.42 -9.71
C GLY A 845 -1.22 5.14 -9.15
N ARG A 846 -1.09 4.09 -9.96
CA ARG A 846 -0.57 2.78 -9.52
C ARG A 846 0.84 2.57 -10.04
N LEU A 847 1.70 1.92 -9.26
CA LEU A 847 3.09 1.65 -9.67
C LEU A 847 3.09 0.75 -10.92
N ALA A 848 3.57 1.31 -12.04
CA ALA A 848 3.67 0.68 -13.35
C ALA A 848 5.07 0.10 -13.59
N GLY A 849 6.10 0.61 -12.92
CA GLY A 849 7.42 0.01 -12.95
C GLY A 849 8.45 0.66 -12.03
N SER A 850 9.58 0.01 -11.85
CA SER A 850 10.74 0.50 -11.11
C SER A 850 12.04 0.18 -11.82
N THR A 851 13.07 0.99 -11.62
CA THR A 851 14.41 0.78 -12.16
C THR A 851 15.43 0.96 -11.05
N GLU A 852 16.17 -0.09 -10.72
CA GLU A 852 17.25 -0.09 -9.73
C GLU A 852 18.56 -0.51 -10.42
N GLY A 853 19.51 0.42 -10.53
CA GLY A 853 20.70 0.22 -11.36
C GLY A 853 20.33 -0.06 -12.82
N GLU A 854 20.65 -1.24 -13.33
CA GLU A 854 20.26 -1.70 -14.68
C GLU A 854 19.09 -2.70 -14.66
N VAL A 855 18.49 -2.97 -13.50
CA VAL A 855 17.33 -3.86 -13.38
C VAL A 855 16.06 -3.05 -13.56
N GLU A 856 15.29 -3.36 -14.61
CA GLU A 856 13.97 -2.78 -14.82
C GLU A 856 12.89 -3.80 -14.43
N THR A 857 11.91 -3.37 -13.63
CA THR A 857 10.73 -4.16 -13.32
C THR A 857 9.49 -3.43 -13.82
N ALA A 858 8.64 -4.10 -14.58
CA ALA A 858 7.36 -3.59 -15.06
C ALA A 858 6.19 -4.39 -14.46
N TYR A 859 5.10 -3.70 -14.15
CA TYR A 859 3.90 -4.27 -13.56
C TYR A 859 2.70 -4.02 -14.47
N THR A 860 1.95 -5.07 -14.78
CA THR A 860 0.63 -4.96 -15.43
C THR A 860 -0.44 -5.33 -14.43
N ARG A 861 -1.53 -4.58 -14.43
CA ARG A 861 -2.65 -4.75 -13.50
C ARG A 861 -3.97 -4.81 -14.24
N ASP A 862 -4.94 -5.50 -13.67
CA ASP A 862 -6.32 -5.44 -14.13
C ASP A 862 -7.03 -4.14 -13.65
N PRO A 863 -8.29 -3.90 -14.07
CA PRO A 863 -9.09 -2.78 -13.60
C PRO A 863 -9.33 -2.68 -12.08
N LEU A 864 -9.15 -3.77 -11.33
CA LEU A 864 -9.22 -3.75 -9.85
C LEU A 864 -7.86 -3.46 -9.21
N GLY A 865 -6.81 -3.24 -10.02
CA GLY A 865 -5.46 -3.00 -9.53
C GLY A 865 -4.69 -4.27 -9.14
N ARG A 866 -5.25 -5.47 -9.36
CA ARG A 866 -4.56 -6.73 -9.07
C ARG A 866 -3.45 -6.97 -10.09
N LEU A 867 -2.28 -7.42 -9.63
CA LEU A 867 -1.10 -7.65 -10.47
C LEU A 867 -1.36 -8.85 -11.39
N THR A 868 -1.44 -8.67 -12.71
CA THR A 868 -1.65 -9.76 -13.67
C THR A 868 -0.36 -10.19 -14.36
N ARG A 869 0.64 -9.30 -14.41
CA ARG A 869 1.96 -9.60 -14.97
C ARG A 869 3.06 -8.84 -14.25
N ARG A 870 4.18 -9.52 -13.98
CA ARG A 870 5.45 -8.90 -13.59
C ARG A 870 6.51 -9.26 -14.62
N GLU A 871 7.21 -8.25 -15.13
CA GLU A 871 8.36 -8.44 -16.01
C GLU A 871 9.59 -7.88 -15.33
N ILE A 872 10.66 -8.66 -15.23
CA ILE A 872 11.96 -8.20 -14.72
C ILE A 872 12.95 -8.34 -15.86
N GLU A 873 13.58 -7.25 -16.24
CA GLU A 873 14.67 -7.18 -17.21
C GLU A 873 15.96 -6.87 -16.45
N GLY A 874 16.88 -7.84 -16.43
CA GLY A 874 18.17 -7.67 -15.76
C GLY A 874 19.16 -6.81 -16.54
N PRO A 875 20.37 -6.60 -15.97
CA PRO A 875 21.39 -5.72 -16.52
C PRO A 875 21.70 -5.98 -18.01
N GLY A 876 21.75 -4.91 -18.82
CA GLY A 876 21.97 -4.98 -20.27
C GLY A 876 20.86 -5.68 -21.09
N GLY A 877 19.69 -5.92 -20.49
CA GLY A 877 18.57 -6.69 -21.09
C GLY A 877 18.75 -8.21 -21.03
N ARG A 878 19.66 -8.69 -20.16
CA ARG A 878 19.91 -10.13 -19.94
C ARG A 878 19.11 -10.61 -18.74
N GLY A 879 18.42 -11.74 -18.91
CA GLY A 879 17.51 -12.28 -17.90
C GLY A 879 16.19 -11.54 -17.93
N ARG A 880 15.28 -11.98 -18.80
CA ARG A 880 13.90 -11.51 -18.81
C ARG A 880 13.04 -12.55 -18.11
N VAL A 881 12.57 -12.22 -16.92
CA VAL A 881 11.64 -13.06 -16.18
C VAL A 881 10.24 -12.52 -16.40
N HIS A 882 9.35 -13.39 -16.87
CA HIS A 882 7.93 -13.09 -16.98
C HIS A 882 7.18 -13.94 -15.97
N GLU A 883 6.33 -13.29 -15.20
CA GLU A 883 5.40 -13.96 -14.32
C GLU A 883 3.99 -13.48 -14.64
N HIS A 884 3.06 -14.43 -14.72
CA HIS A 884 1.64 -14.19 -14.92
C HIS A 884 0.86 -14.63 -13.70
N PHE A 885 -0.14 -13.85 -13.33
CA PHE A 885 -0.99 -14.08 -12.17
C PHE A 885 -2.45 -14.02 -12.60
N TYR A 886 -3.22 -15.02 -12.17
CA TYR A 886 -4.62 -15.18 -12.52
C TYR A 886 -5.46 -15.23 -11.26
N TYR A 887 -6.63 -14.59 -11.31
CA TYR A 887 -7.53 -14.47 -10.17
C TYR A 887 -8.92 -15.02 -10.52
N ASP A 888 -9.65 -15.49 -9.52
CA ASP A 888 -11.07 -15.75 -9.67
C ASP A 888 -11.91 -14.46 -9.48
N ALA A 889 -13.24 -14.60 -9.59
CA ALA A 889 -14.20 -13.51 -9.41
C ALA A 889 -14.20 -12.93 -7.97
N ARG A 890 -13.62 -13.64 -6.99
CA ARG A 890 -13.48 -13.19 -5.60
C ARG A 890 -12.15 -12.47 -5.34
N GLY A 891 -11.26 -12.40 -6.33
CA GLY A 891 -9.93 -11.81 -6.14
C GLY A 891 -8.88 -12.75 -5.56
N ARG A 892 -9.15 -14.05 -5.46
CA ARG A 892 -8.17 -15.02 -4.97
C ARG A 892 -7.22 -15.41 -6.10
N LEU A 893 -5.92 -15.47 -5.82
CA LEU A 893 -4.90 -15.91 -6.77
C LEU A 893 -5.10 -17.40 -7.07
N THR A 894 -5.44 -17.77 -8.29
CA THR A 894 -5.68 -19.16 -8.69
C THR A 894 -4.49 -19.77 -9.42
N THR A 895 -3.69 -18.96 -10.11
CA THR A 895 -2.51 -19.43 -10.83
C THR A 895 -1.40 -18.38 -10.78
N ALA A 896 -0.19 -18.81 -10.45
CA ALA A 896 1.04 -18.06 -10.68
C ALA A 896 1.93 -18.86 -11.63
N GLN A 897 2.34 -18.24 -12.73
CA GLN A 897 3.09 -18.89 -13.80
C GLN A 897 4.37 -18.12 -14.07
N GLY A 898 5.52 -18.74 -13.82
CA GLY A 898 6.84 -18.24 -14.22
C GLY A 898 7.32 -18.90 -15.52
N HIS A 899 8.63 -18.83 -15.78
CA HIS A 899 9.25 -19.39 -16.99
C HIS A 899 9.09 -20.92 -17.08
N ASP A 900 9.53 -21.64 -16.04
CA ASP A 900 9.57 -23.12 -16.02
C ASP A 900 8.65 -23.72 -14.96
N SER A 901 7.82 -22.90 -14.32
CA SER A 901 6.97 -23.33 -13.20
C SER A 901 5.59 -22.73 -13.29
N THR A 902 4.58 -23.54 -12.97
CA THR A 902 3.21 -23.09 -12.78
C THR A 902 2.71 -23.62 -11.45
N VAL A 903 2.23 -22.73 -10.59
CA VAL A 903 1.56 -23.05 -9.34
C VAL A 903 0.07 -22.77 -9.51
N ARG A 904 -0.77 -23.81 -9.39
CA ARG A 904 -2.22 -23.68 -9.33
C ARG A 904 -2.70 -23.85 -7.90
N LEU A 905 -3.54 -22.92 -7.45
CA LEU A 905 -4.10 -22.86 -6.11
C LEU A 905 -5.60 -23.15 -6.19
N TYR A 906 -6.06 -24.11 -5.39
CA TYR A 906 -7.46 -24.53 -5.34
C TYR A 906 -8.04 -24.22 -3.98
N TYR A 907 -9.22 -23.62 -3.96
CA TYR A 907 -9.88 -23.18 -2.73
C TYR A 907 -11.24 -23.85 -2.56
N ASP A 908 -11.66 -24.03 -1.32
CA ASP A 908 -13.05 -24.36 -0.99
C ASP A 908 -13.93 -23.11 -0.89
N ASP A 909 -15.17 -23.31 -0.48
CA ASP A 909 -16.21 -22.29 -0.29
C ASP A 909 -15.91 -21.33 0.87
N ALA A 910 -15.14 -21.81 1.86
CA ALA A 910 -14.71 -21.07 3.04
C ALA A 910 -13.39 -20.30 2.83
N ASP A 911 -12.92 -20.19 1.58
CA ASP A 911 -11.64 -19.59 1.19
C ASP A 911 -10.39 -20.31 1.72
N ASN A 912 -10.50 -21.57 2.13
CA ASN A 912 -9.33 -22.35 2.51
C ASN A 912 -8.63 -22.90 1.27
N LEU A 913 -7.29 -22.80 1.22
CA LEU A 913 -6.47 -23.42 0.18
C LEU A 913 -6.43 -24.95 0.35
N ILE A 914 -7.24 -25.68 -0.40
CA ILE A 914 -7.39 -27.15 -0.31
C ILE A 914 -6.38 -27.93 -1.16
N ALA A 915 -5.76 -27.30 -2.17
CA ALA A 915 -4.68 -27.92 -2.90
C ALA A 915 -3.74 -26.92 -3.58
N GLU A 916 -2.49 -27.34 -3.73
CA GLU A 916 -1.44 -26.66 -4.49
C GLU A 916 -0.88 -27.64 -5.52
N ALA A 917 -1.03 -27.34 -6.80
CA ALA A 917 -0.43 -28.13 -7.87
C ALA A 917 0.73 -27.35 -8.50
N GLN A 918 1.95 -27.79 -8.23
CA GLN A 918 3.17 -27.22 -8.77
C GLN A 918 3.62 -28.07 -9.94
N THR A 919 3.56 -27.51 -11.15
CA THR A 919 4.07 -28.13 -12.36
C THR A 919 5.40 -27.49 -12.70
N HIS A 920 6.46 -28.28 -12.74
CA HIS A 920 7.75 -27.85 -13.26
C HIS A 920 7.97 -28.51 -14.62
N GLY A 921 8.19 -27.70 -15.64
CA GLY A 921 8.51 -28.14 -16.99
C GLY A 921 9.95 -27.76 -17.30
N PRO A 922 10.96 -28.57 -16.92
CA PRO A 922 12.30 -28.36 -17.45
C PRO A 922 12.31 -28.71 -18.94
N ASP A 923 13.13 -28.04 -19.74
CA ASP A 923 13.28 -28.23 -21.20
C ASP A 923 13.61 -29.68 -21.65
N MET A 924 13.82 -30.60 -20.71
CA MET A 924 14.07 -32.04 -20.91
C MET A 924 12.81 -32.91 -21.11
N GLY A 925 11.72 -32.35 -21.63
CA GLY A 925 10.66 -33.12 -22.31
C GLY A 925 9.62 -33.85 -21.43
N ALA A 926 9.66 -33.73 -20.10
CA ALA A 926 8.57 -34.20 -19.23
C ALA A 926 8.29 -33.21 -18.11
N ALA A 927 7.08 -32.61 -18.13
CA ALA A 927 6.59 -31.83 -17.01
C ALA A 927 6.21 -32.77 -15.85
N TYR A 928 6.66 -32.47 -14.63
CA TYR A 928 6.18 -33.17 -13.43
C TYR A 928 5.28 -32.23 -12.63
N THR A 929 4.15 -32.77 -12.18
CA THR A 929 3.22 -32.05 -11.30
C THR A 929 3.26 -32.68 -9.92
N ALA A 930 3.68 -31.91 -8.92
CA ALA A 930 3.55 -32.25 -7.51
C ALA A 930 2.27 -31.62 -6.97
N VAL A 931 1.40 -32.43 -6.36
CA VAL A 931 0.15 -31.95 -5.75
C VAL A 931 0.22 -32.15 -4.25
N THR A 932 0.08 -31.05 -3.51
CA THR A 932 -0.13 -31.07 -2.06
C THR A 932 -1.61 -30.77 -1.80
N ARG A 933 -2.25 -31.53 -0.92
CA ARG A 933 -3.67 -31.34 -0.57
C ARG A 933 -3.81 -31.04 0.91
N HIS A 934 -4.82 -30.25 1.27
CA HIS A 934 -5.06 -29.79 2.62
C HIS A 934 -6.52 -30.01 3.04
N GLU A 935 -6.70 -30.37 4.30
CA GLU A 935 -8.01 -30.45 4.95
C GLU A 935 -8.05 -29.49 6.14
N TYR A 936 -9.24 -28.97 6.43
CA TYR A 936 -9.47 -27.90 7.41
C TYR A 936 -10.60 -28.27 8.38
N ASP A 937 -10.52 -27.78 9.62
CA ASP A 937 -11.66 -27.84 10.55
C ASP A 937 -12.65 -26.69 10.32
N ALA A 938 -13.77 -26.69 11.07
CA ALA A 938 -14.81 -25.67 10.98
C ALA A 938 -14.32 -24.25 11.33
N LEU A 939 -13.12 -24.08 11.91
CA LEU A 939 -12.54 -22.75 12.18
C LEU A 939 -11.60 -22.30 11.05
N GLY A 940 -11.40 -23.11 10.01
CA GLY A 940 -10.40 -22.85 8.98
C GLY A 940 -8.98 -23.18 9.43
N ASN A 941 -8.80 -23.97 10.51
CA ASN A 941 -7.48 -24.46 10.87
C ASN A 941 -7.12 -25.68 10.02
N ARG A 942 -5.94 -25.67 9.40
CA ARG A 942 -5.43 -26.85 8.67
C ARG A 942 -5.20 -28.01 9.65
N ILE A 943 -5.87 -29.14 9.39
CA ILE A 943 -5.82 -30.38 10.21
C ILE A 943 -5.06 -31.51 9.52
N ARG A 944 -4.93 -31.48 8.20
CA ARG A 944 -4.15 -32.48 7.45
C ARG A 944 -3.53 -31.87 6.19
N THR A 945 -2.34 -32.34 5.85
CA THR A 945 -1.69 -32.13 4.56
C THR A 945 -1.29 -33.48 4.01
N GLN A 946 -1.80 -33.82 2.84
CA GLN A 946 -1.28 -34.92 2.03
C GLN A 946 -0.18 -34.39 1.11
N LEU A 947 1.02 -34.93 1.26
CA LEU A 947 2.18 -34.61 0.43
C LEU A 947 2.08 -35.28 -0.95
N PRO A 948 2.86 -34.84 -1.96
CA PRO A 948 2.85 -35.43 -3.30
C PRO A 948 3.15 -36.93 -3.34
N ASN A 949 3.87 -37.46 -2.34
CA ASN A 949 4.18 -38.88 -2.19
C ASN A 949 3.12 -39.64 -1.37
N THR A 950 1.90 -39.09 -1.23
CA THR A 950 0.74 -39.63 -0.49
C THR A 950 0.87 -39.69 1.03
N ARG A 951 2.04 -39.36 1.59
CA ARG A 951 2.24 -39.28 3.04
C ARG A 951 1.40 -38.17 3.66
N THR A 952 0.98 -38.36 4.90
CA THR A 952 0.14 -37.36 5.60
C THR A 952 0.87 -36.72 6.76
N ILE A 953 0.68 -35.41 6.90
CA ILE A 953 1.02 -34.65 8.10
C ILE A 953 -0.30 -34.19 8.71
N ASP A 954 -0.62 -34.68 9.91
CA ASP A 954 -1.86 -34.32 10.61
C ASP A 954 -1.55 -33.43 11.80
N TRP A 955 -2.35 -32.39 12.02
CA TRP A 955 -2.24 -31.47 13.16
C TRP A 955 -3.39 -31.69 14.13
N LEU A 956 -3.06 -32.07 15.35
CA LEU A 956 -4.00 -32.17 16.45
C LEU A 956 -4.09 -30.82 17.17
N ARG A 957 -5.30 -30.29 17.30
CA ARG A 957 -5.56 -28.93 17.81
C ARG A 957 -6.65 -28.91 18.85
N TYR A 958 -6.51 -28.01 19.82
CA TYR A 958 -7.54 -27.70 20.82
C TYR A 958 -7.89 -26.20 20.82
N GLY A 959 -8.99 -25.86 21.50
CA GLY A 959 -9.46 -24.48 21.62
C GLY A 959 -9.65 -23.81 20.26
N SER A 960 -9.09 -22.60 20.13
CA SER A 960 -9.18 -21.75 18.94
C SER A 960 -8.23 -22.16 17.80
N GLY A 961 -7.43 -23.22 17.98
CA GLY A 961 -6.49 -23.69 16.95
C GLY A 961 -5.08 -24.02 17.45
N HIS A 962 -4.85 -24.10 18.77
CA HIS A 962 -3.53 -24.40 19.33
C HIS A 962 -3.08 -25.83 19.01
N VAL A 963 -1.93 -25.98 18.33
CA VAL A 963 -1.38 -27.29 17.92
C VAL A 963 -0.80 -28.02 19.13
N HIS A 964 -1.45 -29.06 19.63
CA HIS A 964 -0.86 -29.91 20.68
C HIS A 964 -0.17 -31.16 20.12
N GLY A 965 -0.37 -31.52 18.86
CA GLY A 965 0.32 -32.67 18.27
C GLY A 965 0.46 -32.60 16.76
N VAL A 966 1.49 -33.26 16.25
CA VAL A 966 1.73 -33.50 14.82
C VAL A 966 1.96 -34.98 14.61
N LEU A 967 1.22 -35.57 13.67
CA LEU A 967 1.39 -36.95 13.25
C LEU A 967 2.00 -37.00 11.85
N LEU A 968 2.85 -37.98 11.59
CA LEU A 968 3.36 -38.32 10.27
C LEU A 968 2.89 -39.74 9.94
N ASP A 969 2.06 -39.88 8.91
CA ASP A 969 1.43 -41.14 8.52
C ASP A 969 0.65 -41.79 9.68
N GLY A 970 -0.10 -40.96 10.43
CA GLY A 970 -0.87 -41.36 11.61
C GLY A 970 -0.03 -41.65 12.87
N GLN A 971 1.30 -41.64 12.78
CA GLN A 971 2.19 -41.91 13.91
C GLN A 971 2.64 -40.61 14.56
N PRO A 972 2.61 -40.49 15.91
CA PRO A 972 3.10 -39.31 16.61
C PRO A 972 4.51 -38.92 16.18
N LEU A 973 4.67 -37.68 15.73
CA LEU A 973 5.96 -37.08 15.38
C LEU A 973 6.38 -36.11 16.48
N VAL A 974 5.49 -35.19 16.85
CA VAL A 974 5.70 -34.20 17.90
C VAL A 974 4.44 -34.07 18.75
N ASP A 975 4.60 -34.05 20.07
CA ASP A 975 3.57 -33.67 21.05
C ASP A 975 4.01 -32.40 21.77
N VAL A 976 3.07 -31.49 22.07
CA VAL A 976 3.34 -30.16 22.62
C VAL A 976 2.38 -29.83 23.76
N GLU A 977 2.94 -29.58 24.94
CA GLU A 977 2.21 -29.08 26.10
C GLU A 977 2.39 -27.56 26.23
N ARG A 978 1.35 -26.90 26.72
CA ARG A 978 1.31 -25.44 26.88
C ARG A 978 0.84 -25.03 28.25
N ASP A 979 1.27 -23.85 28.66
CA ASP A 979 0.72 -23.15 29.81
C ASP A 979 -0.61 -22.46 29.47
N LYS A 980 -1.20 -21.74 30.44
CA LYS A 980 -2.50 -21.05 30.28
C LYS A 980 -2.42 -19.82 29.38
N LEU A 981 -1.21 -19.35 29.03
CA LEU A 981 -0.98 -18.33 28.00
C LEU A 981 -0.73 -18.95 26.63
N HIS A 982 -0.88 -20.26 26.51
CA HIS A 982 -0.65 -21.03 25.30
C HIS A 982 0.79 -20.99 24.78
N ARG A 983 1.77 -20.75 25.68
CA ARG A 983 3.21 -20.85 25.38
C ARG A 983 3.66 -22.29 25.53
N GLU A 984 4.51 -22.77 24.61
CA GLU A 984 5.05 -24.13 24.63
C GLU A 984 5.98 -24.33 25.84
N ILE A 985 5.59 -25.18 26.79
CA ILE A 985 6.39 -25.52 27.97
C ILE A 985 7.06 -26.90 27.85
N ALA A 986 6.50 -27.78 27.01
CA ALA A 986 7.13 -29.05 26.70
C ALA A 986 6.88 -29.46 25.25
N ARG A 987 7.87 -30.12 24.66
CA ARG A 987 7.79 -30.75 23.34
C ARG A 987 8.41 -32.13 23.42
N ARG A 988 7.64 -33.16 23.03
CA ARG A 988 8.12 -34.53 22.96
C ARG A 988 8.24 -34.95 21.50
N HIS A 989 9.41 -35.41 21.12
CA HIS A 989 9.70 -36.07 19.86
C HIS A 989 10.03 -37.54 20.16
N ARG A 990 10.05 -38.40 19.14
CA ARG A 990 10.37 -39.84 19.27
C ARG A 990 11.72 -40.13 19.94
N SER A 991 12.65 -39.18 19.89
CA SER A 991 14.05 -39.36 20.31
C SER A 991 14.54 -38.33 21.31
N PHE A 992 13.68 -37.39 21.72
CA PHE A 992 14.02 -36.42 22.76
C PHE A 992 12.78 -35.74 23.35
N GLU A 993 12.91 -35.27 24.58
CA GLU A 993 11.99 -34.33 25.22
C GLU A 993 12.69 -32.99 25.42
N GLN A 994 12.00 -31.90 25.09
CA GLN A 994 12.42 -30.53 25.35
C GLN A 994 11.45 -29.88 26.33
N ARG A 995 11.98 -29.25 27.40
CA ARG A 995 11.20 -28.40 28.33
C ARG A 995 11.67 -26.96 28.26
N ARG A 996 10.73 -26.03 28.41
CA ARG A 996 10.95 -24.59 28.43
C ARG A 996 10.30 -24.00 29.67
N GLU A 997 11.03 -23.13 30.34
CA GLU A 997 10.53 -22.32 31.45
C GLU A 997 10.67 -20.85 31.06
N TYR A 998 9.64 -20.06 31.38
CA TYR A 998 9.58 -18.64 31.07
C TYR A 998 9.60 -17.83 32.36
N ASP A 999 10.23 -16.67 32.33
CA ASP A 999 10.10 -15.70 33.41
C ASP A 999 8.71 -15.02 33.37
N PRO A 1000 8.35 -14.25 34.43
CA PRO A 1000 7.08 -13.53 34.46
C PRO A 1000 6.86 -12.52 33.32
N ALA A 1001 7.94 -12.00 32.72
CA ALA A 1001 7.88 -11.13 31.53
C ALA A 1001 7.70 -11.91 30.21
N GLY A 1002 7.70 -13.24 30.27
CA GLY A 1002 7.51 -14.13 29.13
C GLY A 1002 8.76 -14.44 28.32
N ARG A 1003 9.94 -14.12 28.84
CA ARG A 1003 11.23 -14.45 28.20
C ARG A 1003 11.64 -15.87 28.59
N LEU A 1004 12.31 -16.57 27.67
CA LEU A 1004 12.77 -17.94 27.91
C LEU A 1004 13.85 -17.93 28.99
N GLN A 1005 13.57 -18.44 30.18
CA GLN A 1005 14.53 -18.49 31.29
C GLN A 1005 15.40 -19.74 31.24
N ARG A 1006 14.83 -20.87 30.79
CA ARG A 1006 15.52 -22.16 30.76
C ARG A 1006 15.02 -23.03 29.62
N MET A 1007 15.94 -23.77 29.01
CA MET A 1007 15.64 -24.83 28.04
C MET A 1007 16.43 -26.09 28.36
N ILE A 1008 15.73 -27.22 28.39
CA ILE A 1008 16.28 -28.53 28.73
C ILE A 1008 15.94 -29.50 27.61
N VAL A 1009 16.90 -30.28 27.12
CA VAL A 1009 16.68 -31.36 26.15
C VAL A 1009 17.25 -32.66 26.70
N ARG A 1010 16.45 -33.74 26.69
CA ARG A 1010 16.81 -35.09 27.17
C ARG A 1010 16.49 -36.14 26.11
N ARG A 1011 17.17 -37.30 26.13
CA ARG A 1011 16.95 -38.39 25.14
C ARG A 1011 15.59 -39.07 25.29
N ASP A 1012 15.09 -39.20 26.50
CA ASP A 1012 13.74 -39.71 26.79
C ASP A 1012 13.18 -39.09 28.08
N ALA A 1013 11.88 -39.31 28.35
CA ALA A 1013 11.14 -38.75 29.48
C ALA A 1013 11.43 -39.45 30.83
N HIS A 1014 11.95 -40.67 30.79
CA HIS A 1014 12.29 -41.54 31.93
C HIS A 1014 13.80 -41.56 32.26
N ALA A 1015 14.62 -40.93 31.43
CA ALA A 1015 16.06 -40.82 31.59
C ALA A 1015 16.39 -40.08 32.89
N LEU A 1016 17.49 -40.46 33.53
CA LEU A 1016 17.87 -39.88 34.81
C LEU A 1016 18.08 -38.36 34.64
N PRO A 1017 17.88 -37.55 35.70
CA PRO A 1017 18.17 -36.11 35.70
C PRO A 1017 19.63 -35.75 35.39
N THR A 1018 20.47 -36.67 34.94
CA THR A 1018 21.85 -36.48 34.48
C THR A 1018 22.03 -36.69 32.97
N ASP A 1019 21.05 -37.31 32.28
CA ASP A 1019 21.08 -37.72 30.86
C ASP A 1019 20.60 -36.62 29.88
N TRP A 1020 21.27 -35.47 29.89
CA TRP A 1020 20.86 -34.29 29.12
C TRP A 1020 21.58 -34.27 27.79
N LEU A 1021 20.84 -34.01 26.70
CA LEU A 1021 21.41 -33.67 25.41
C LEU A 1021 21.85 -32.20 25.36
N ALA A 1022 21.08 -31.31 25.98
CA ALA A 1022 21.40 -29.90 26.12
C ALA A 1022 20.72 -29.30 27.35
N ALA A 1023 21.38 -28.34 28.00
CA ALA A 1023 20.81 -27.53 29.07
C ALA A 1023 21.26 -26.10 28.87
N ARG A 1024 20.31 -25.16 28.81
CA ARG A 1024 20.58 -23.72 28.70
C ARG A 1024 19.81 -22.95 29.74
N GLN A 1025 20.48 -22.03 30.42
CA GLN A 1025 19.84 -20.97 31.19
C GLN A 1025 20.13 -19.63 30.53
N TYR A 1026 19.14 -18.75 30.52
CA TYR A 1026 19.20 -17.46 29.87
C TYR A 1026 19.01 -16.36 30.93
N ARG A 1027 19.78 -15.29 30.82
CA ARG A 1027 19.62 -14.10 31.65
C ARG A 1027 19.42 -12.88 30.76
N TYR A 1028 18.66 -11.92 31.25
CA TYR A 1028 18.33 -10.70 30.53
C TYR A 1028 18.65 -9.48 31.39
N ASP A 1029 18.94 -8.35 30.76
CA ASP A 1029 18.93 -7.05 31.44
C ASP A 1029 17.51 -6.48 31.53
N ALA A 1030 17.40 -5.32 32.17
CA ALA A 1030 16.13 -4.64 32.35
C ALA A 1030 15.54 -4.09 31.04
N ALA A 1031 16.29 -3.98 29.94
CA ALA A 1031 15.76 -3.68 28.61
C ALA A 1031 15.33 -4.95 27.84
N GLY A 1032 15.37 -6.13 28.48
CA GLY A 1032 15.01 -7.41 27.88
C GLY A 1032 16.08 -7.99 26.94
N ARG A 1033 17.29 -7.45 26.93
CA ARG A 1033 18.40 -7.94 26.10
C ARG A 1033 19.08 -9.12 26.78
N LEU A 1034 19.40 -10.16 26.02
CA LEU A 1034 20.03 -11.39 26.52
C LEU A 1034 21.46 -11.11 27.00
N THR A 1035 21.75 -11.18 28.29
CA THR A 1035 23.08 -10.90 28.86
C THR A 1035 23.94 -12.14 29.03
N ARG A 1036 23.35 -13.33 29.15
CA ARG A 1036 24.10 -14.57 29.38
C ARG A 1036 23.33 -15.79 28.91
N ILE A 1037 24.04 -16.73 28.27
CA ILE A 1037 23.60 -18.11 28.09
C ILE A 1037 24.56 -19.02 28.84
N GLU A 1038 24.06 -19.78 29.81
CA GLU A 1038 24.83 -20.86 30.43
C GLU A 1038 24.47 -22.18 29.75
N ASP A 1039 25.32 -22.64 28.82
CA ASP A 1039 25.16 -23.93 28.14
C ASP A 1039 26.00 -24.99 28.84
N ARG A 1040 25.37 -26.08 29.29
CA ARG A 1040 26.08 -27.15 30.02
C ARG A 1040 27.23 -27.78 29.22
N ALA A 1041 27.12 -27.85 27.89
CA ALA A 1041 28.13 -28.47 27.03
C ALA A 1041 29.19 -27.46 26.55
N ARG A 1042 28.82 -26.19 26.36
CA ARG A 1042 29.69 -25.15 25.79
C ARG A 1042 30.22 -24.13 26.79
N GLY A 1043 29.77 -24.18 28.04
CA GLY A 1043 30.09 -23.18 29.05
C GLY A 1043 29.17 -21.95 28.98
N ALA A 1044 29.53 -20.91 29.72
CA ALA A 1044 28.80 -19.65 29.70
C ALA A 1044 29.24 -18.79 28.51
N THR A 1045 28.29 -18.15 27.85
CA THR A 1045 28.52 -17.06 26.90
C THR A 1045 27.89 -15.79 27.45
N ASP A 1046 28.69 -14.77 27.72
CA ASP A 1046 28.26 -13.46 28.18
C ASP A 1046 28.14 -12.48 27.01
N TYR A 1047 27.07 -11.70 26.99
CA TYR A 1047 26.72 -10.75 25.94
C TYR A 1047 26.71 -9.34 26.51
N THR A 1048 27.33 -8.40 25.79
CA THR A 1048 27.32 -6.97 26.15
C THR A 1048 26.80 -6.13 25.01
N TYR A 1049 26.08 -5.06 25.35
CA TYR A 1049 25.42 -4.16 24.41
C TYR A 1049 25.83 -2.72 24.65
N ASP A 1050 25.76 -1.91 23.60
CA ASP A 1050 25.82 -0.46 23.74
C ASP A 1050 24.47 0.10 24.24
N PRO A 1051 24.37 1.42 24.51
CA PRO A 1051 23.13 2.05 24.97
C PRO A 1051 21.93 1.89 24.03
N VAL A 1052 22.14 1.57 22.75
CA VAL A 1052 21.07 1.44 21.75
C VAL A 1052 20.72 -0.03 21.46
N GLY A 1053 21.32 -0.97 22.19
CA GLY A 1053 21.04 -2.40 22.08
C GLY A 1053 21.82 -3.12 20.98
N ARG A 1054 22.87 -2.52 20.41
CA ARG A 1054 23.77 -3.21 19.48
C ARG A 1054 24.72 -4.10 20.25
N LEU A 1055 24.85 -5.36 19.82
CA LEU A 1055 25.78 -6.32 20.41
C LEU A 1055 27.23 -5.86 20.21
N LEU A 1056 27.97 -5.68 21.30
CA LEU A 1056 29.39 -5.32 21.31
C LEU A 1056 30.29 -6.55 21.39
N LYS A 1057 29.90 -7.55 22.18
CA LYS A 1057 30.70 -8.74 22.44
C LYS A 1057 29.84 -9.94 22.82
N ALA A 1058 30.28 -11.13 22.43
CA ALA A 1058 29.82 -12.42 22.94
C ALA A 1058 31.05 -13.26 23.30
N VAL A 1059 31.22 -13.65 24.57
CA VAL A 1059 32.42 -14.35 25.09
C VAL A 1059 32.05 -15.58 25.85
#